data_AF-A0A368GM03-F1
#
_entry.id   AF-A0A368GM03-F1
#
_cell.length_a   1.000
_cell.length_b   1.000
_cell.length_c   1.000
_cell.angle_alpha   90.00
_cell.angle_beta   90.00
_cell.angle_gamma   90.00
#
_symmetry.space_group_name_H-M   'P 1'
#
loop_
_entity.id
_entity.type
_entity.pdbx_description
1 polymer ?
#
loop_
_entity_poly.entity_id
_entity_poly.type
_entity_poly.pdbx_seq_one_letter_code
_entity_poly.pdbx_strand_id
1 'polypeptide(L)'
;MENGYCNSVTRVASYSYNIPSYRRFSKDVERLYVLLARDRSNTRTDDVRLREKQFLLSCERGDIGSVRKLLTIKDGLNINCVDPLGRNALLIAIENENIEMIELLLDNNIETGDAILYAIGEENVEAVEIIIEHLEKIDKFNPETQGVEINEHSAFTPDMTPIILAAHKDNYECIKLFLDKKGTVPHPHDVHCSCHDCEVAREEDSLRLSRSRINAYRALASPSLICLSAKDPILYAFELSWELRRLSYIENEFRSEYQELSQKCQKFSVNMLDQVRGSKELEIVLNHTTTAWEEVTTRGTPTTEQLARLKLAIKLRQKRFVAHPNCQQLLSGIWYEGLPGFRNRNIIYKCLLIAAVSLSFPILSISYLIAPKSAIAQFTRKPFVKFLSHSASYVVFLLLLIMASQRIDRVDNMFREENAPARKEGRGPPPTPVEIAIMIWVLGLIWVEIKQLWDCGLHDYCHNLWNILDFITNSLYLSTAALRLVAYYQVDREMRDPRTQHIGRFLQRRDWDAWDPTLVSECVFATANIFSSLKLVHIFTVNPYLGPLKISLGRMVIDILKFFLVYALVLFAFACGLNQLLWYYGSMRQQECDQYKHWVANPVLTMNTAKMDSFKDSCDPKYKSVSSIYHTSETLFWAMFGLIDLSHFTLKENHFLTEWTGKTIFGSYSCCSIIVLLNMLIAMMSNSYQYISNQADIEWKFARSKLFIEYFDDTATLPPPFNIIPSPKSFYYGETEMDL
;
A
#
# COMPACT_ATOMS: atom_id res chain seq x y z
N MET A 1 -26.79 -13.68 -42.46
CA MET A 1 -26.72 -15.13 -42.23
C MET A 1 -25.77 -15.36 -41.07
N GLU A 2 -26.28 -16.13 -40.10
CA GLU A 2 -25.63 -16.76 -38.96
C GLU A 2 -25.07 -15.91 -37.80
N ASN A 3 -25.81 -16.05 -36.69
CA ASN A 3 -25.56 -15.62 -35.32
C ASN A 3 -24.50 -16.50 -34.65
N GLY A 4 -23.69 -15.93 -33.75
CA GLY A 4 -22.83 -16.69 -32.84
C GLY A 4 -22.14 -15.83 -31.76
N TYR A 5 -22.76 -15.78 -30.58
CA TYR A 5 -22.29 -15.42 -29.22
C TYR A 5 -20.88 -14.83 -28.98
N CYS A 6 -20.79 -13.69 -28.27
CA CYS A 6 -20.42 -13.64 -26.84
C CYS A 6 -20.35 -12.17 -26.33
N ASN A 7 -21.25 -11.78 -25.43
CA ASN A 7 -21.17 -10.54 -24.63
C ASN A 7 -21.37 -10.92 -23.16
N SER A 8 -20.33 -10.78 -22.34
CA SER A 8 -20.37 -11.02 -20.90
C SER A 8 -19.92 -9.78 -20.15
N VAL A 9 -20.88 -8.94 -19.73
CA VAL A 9 -20.68 -7.88 -18.74
C VAL A 9 -21.91 -7.82 -17.83
N THR A 10 -21.66 -8.03 -16.53
CA THR A 10 -22.42 -7.66 -15.33
C THR A 10 -23.89 -8.12 -15.17
N ARG A 11 -24.08 -9.16 -14.34
CA ARG A 11 -25.24 -9.26 -13.44
C ARG A 11 -24.74 -9.38 -12.00
N VAL A 12 -24.98 -8.33 -11.24
CA VAL A 12 -25.00 -8.34 -9.78
C VAL A 12 -26.18 -9.23 -9.37
N ALA A 13 -25.93 -10.23 -8.53
CA ALA A 13 -26.95 -11.09 -7.97
C ALA A 13 -27.73 -10.32 -6.89
N SER A 14 -28.66 -9.47 -7.33
CA SER A 14 -29.85 -9.19 -6.54
C SER A 14 -30.73 -10.44 -6.61
N TYR A 15 -30.70 -11.28 -5.57
CA TYR A 15 -31.79 -12.23 -5.37
C TYR A 15 -33.01 -11.45 -4.88
N SER A 16 -33.59 -10.65 -5.77
CA SER A 16 -34.99 -10.31 -5.71
C SER A 16 -35.75 -11.61 -5.95
N TYR A 17 -36.24 -12.24 -4.88
CA TYR A 17 -37.33 -13.18 -5.05
C TYR A 17 -38.52 -12.38 -5.59
N ASN A 18 -38.68 -12.44 -6.91
CA ASN A 18 -39.93 -12.12 -7.56
C ASN A 18 -40.92 -13.19 -7.09
N ILE A 19 -41.62 -12.90 -5.99
CA ILE A 19 -42.71 -13.74 -5.51
C ILE A 19 -43.85 -13.57 -6.53
N PRO A 20 -44.23 -14.62 -7.28
CA PRO A 20 -45.41 -14.53 -8.13
C PRO A 20 -46.62 -14.31 -7.22
N SER A 21 -47.53 -13.43 -7.62
CA SER A 21 -48.77 -13.12 -6.91
C SER A 21 -49.57 -14.39 -6.58
N TYR A 22 -49.48 -14.80 -5.32
CA TYR A 22 -49.92 -16.11 -4.79
C TYR A 22 -51.45 -16.23 -4.56
N ARG A 23 -52.28 -15.41 -5.22
CA ARG A 23 -53.75 -15.45 -5.02
C ARG A 23 -54.48 -16.55 -5.83
N ARG A 24 -53.80 -17.27 -6.72
CA ARG A 24 -54.45 -18.24 -7.63
C ARG A 24 -54.07 -19.72 -7.47
N PHE A 25 -52.99 -20.05 -6.76
CA PHE A 25 -52.55 -21.45 -6.59
C PHE A 25 -53.09 -22.16 -5.34
N SER A 26 -53.72 -21.43 -4.41
CA SER A 26 -54.24 -21.98 -3.15
C SER A 26 -55.51 -22.83 -3.30
N LYS A 27 -56.32 -22.64 -4.37
CA LYS A 27 -57.62 -23.32 -4.49
C LYS A 27 -57.55 -24.77 -4.98
N ASP A 28 -56.51 -25.16 -5.72
CA ASP A 28 -56.42 -26.49 -6.33
C ASP A 28 -55.72 -27.53 -5.42
N VAL A 29 -54.84 -27.08 -4.52
CA VAL A 29 -54.19 -27.95 -3.52
C VAL A 29 -55.18 -28.33 -2.40
N GLU A 30 -56.13 -27.46 -2.08
CA GLU A 30 -57.16 -27.68 -1.06
C GLU A 30 -58.12 -28.84 -1.41
N ARG A 31 -58.33 -29.12 -2.71
CA ARG A 31 -59.18 -30.24 -3.18
C ARG A 31 -58.48 -31.59 -3.18
N LEU A 32 -57.15 -31.63 -3.30
CA LEU A 32 -56.40 -32.89 -3.36
C LEU A 32 -56.13 -33.48 -1.97
N TYR A 33 -56.03 -32.66 -0.93
CA TYR A 33 -55.80 -33.13 0.44
C TYR A 33 -57.05 -33.70 1.13
N VAL A 34 -58.25 -33.23 0.76
CA VAL A 34 -59.52 -33.77 1.31
C VAL A 34 -59.76 -35.22 0.86
N LEU A 35 -59.12 -35.67 -0.22
CA LEU A 35 -59.28 -37.04 -0.76
C LEU A 35 -58.34 -38.09 -0.14
N LEU A 36 -57.32 -37.71 0.64
CA LEU A 36 -56.38 -38.65 1.26
C LEU A 36 -56.67 -38.95 2.75
N ALA A 37 -57.67 -38.30 3.35
CA ALA A 37 -58.07 -38.51 4.75
C ALA A 37 -59.03 -39.70 4.92
N ARG A 38 -58.67 -40.89 4.40
CA ARG A 38 -59.46 -42.11 4.57
C ARG A 38 -58.61 -43.25 5.12
N ASP A 39 -58.07 -43.06 6.32
CA ASP A 39 -57.77 -44.18 7.21
C ASP A 39 -58.19 -43.85 8.65
N ARG A 40 -59.16 -44.62 9.14
CA ARG A 40 -59.81 -44.44 10.45
C ARG A 40 -58.98 -45.14 11.52
N SER A 41 -58.06 -44.43 12.18
CA SER A 41 -57.55 -44.86 13.50
C SER A 41 -56.92 -43.75 14.36
N ASN A 42 -57.16 -42.46 14.12
CA ASN A 42 -56.67 -41.40 15.02
C ASN A 42 -57.46 -40.07 14.98
N THR A 43 -58.79 -40.12 15.24
CA THR A 43 -59.68 -38.94 15.10
C THR A 43 -59.37 -37.77 16.03
N ARG A 44 -58.72 -37.99 17.18
CA ARG A 44 -58.47 -36.95 18.18
C ARG A 44 -57.22 -36.12 17.86
N THR A 45 -56.23 -36.70 17.18
CA THR A 45 -54.99 -36.01 16.77
C THR A 45 -55.18 -35.20 15.48
N ASP A 46 -56.04 -35.67 14.58
CA ASP A 46 -56.34 -34.97 13.32
C ASP A 46 -57.14 -33.68 13.57
N ASP A 47 -58.06 -33.68 14.55
CA ASP A 47 -58.84 -32.49 14.93
C ASP A 47 -57.96 -31.40 15.57
N VAL A 48 -56.95 -31.76 16.36
CA VAL A 48 -56.00 -30.80 16.97
C VAL A 48 -55.12 -30.17 15.89
N ARG A 49 -54.58 -30.97 14.97
CA ARG A 49 -53.72 -30.50 13.89
C ARG A 49 -54.47 -29.61 12.89
N LEU A 50 -55.77 -29.87 12.67
CA LEU A 50 -56.62 -29.01 11.86
C LEU A 50 -56.86 -27.65 12.53
N ARG A 51 -57.01 -27.61 13.85
CA ARG A 51 -57.14 -26.35 14.62
C ARG A 51 -55.85 -25.55 14.64
N GLU A 52 -54.69 -26.18 14.78
CA GLU A 52 -53.38 -25.52 14.67
C GLU A 52 -53.20 -24.89 13.29
N LYS A 53 -53.55 -25.62 12.22
CA LYS A 53 -53.52 -25.08 10.86
C LYS A 53 -54.50 -23.91 10.67
N GLN A 54 -55.69 -24.00 11.25
CA GLN A 54 -56.67 -22.92 11.22
C GLN A 54 -56.17 -21.68 11.98
N PHE A 55 -55.52 -21.88 13.13
CA PHE A 55 -54.89 -20.83 13.93
C PHE A 55 -53.80 -20.10 13.13
N LEU A 56 -52.84 -20.83 12.55
CA LEU A 56 -51.76 -20.24 11.74
C LEU A 56 -52.29 -19.51 10.50
N LEU A 57 -53.28 -20.07 9.80
CA LEU A 57 -53.95 -19.40 8.68
C LEU A 57 -54.72 -18.13 9.10
N SER A 58 -55.32 -18.13 10.29
CA SER A 58 -55.99 -16.94 10.84
C SER A 58 -54.98 -15.85 11.20
N CYS A 59 -53.81 -16.22 11.74
CA CYS A 59 -52.69 -15.30 11.96
C CYS A 59 -52.15 -14.74 10.65
N GLU A 60 -51.93 -15.58 9.62
CA GLU A 60 -51.46 -15.15 8.30
C GLU A 60 -52.45 -14.22 7.58
N ARG A 61 -53.75 -14.41 7.81
CA ARG A 61 -54.80 -13.51 7.28
C ARG A 61 -54.99 -12.24 8.09
N GLY A 62 -54.36 -12.12 9.27
CA GLY A 62 -54.55 -11.00 10.19
C GLY A 62 -55.92 -10.94 10.86
N ASP A 63 -56.65 -12.05 10.98
CA ASP A 63 -57.99 -12.08 11.61
C ASP A 63 -57.89 -12.20 13.14
N ILE A 64 -57.71 -11.05 13.79
CA ILE A 64 -57.56 -10.90 15.24
C ILE A 64 -58.77 -11.46 16.00
N GLY A 65 -59.98 -11.31 15.46
CA GLY A 65 -61.21 -11.77 16.10
C GLY A 65 -61.29 -13.29 16.19
N SER A 66 -60.89 -13.98 15.11
CA SER A 66 -60.80 -15.44 15.09
C SER A 66 -59.66 -15.95 15.97
N VAL A 67 -58.48 -15.32 15.92
CA VAL A 67 -57.33 -15.70 16.76
C VAL A 67 -57.66 -15.55 18.25
N ARG A 68 -58.27 -14.44 18.66
CA ARG A 68 -58.70 -14.22 20.05
C ARG A 68 -59.66 -15.31 20.53
N LYS A 69 -60.62 -15.73 19.69
CA LYS A 69 -61.56 -16.82 20.02
C LYS A 69 -60.85 -18.17 20.12
N LEU A 70 -59.88 -18.43 19.26
CA LEU A 70 -59.13 -19.69 19.28
C LEU A 70 -58.23 -19.78 20.52
N LEU A 71 -57.64 -18.66 20.96
CA LEU A 71 -56.82 -18.61 22.17
C LEU A 71 -57.62 -18.70 23.48
N THR A 72 -58.88 -18.26 23.51
CA THR A 72 -59.74 -18.45 24.69
C THR A 72 -60.19 -19.90 24.86
N ILE A 73 -60.25 -20.69 23.78
CA ILE A 73 -60.62 -22.10 23.80
C ILE A 73 -59.35 -22.92 24.13
N LYS A 74 -59.02 -23.03 25.42
CA LYS A 74 -57.80 -23.71 25.95
C LYS A 74 -57.74 -25.23 25.77
N ASP A 75 -58.59 -25.83 24.91
CA ASP A 75 -58.62 -27.27 24.69
C ASP A 75 -57.51 -27.72 23.73
N GLY A 76 -56.32 -27.97 24.28
CA GLY A 76 -55.24 -28.72 23.63
C GLY A 76 -54.56 -28.07 22.41
N LEU A 77 -54.83 -26.78 22.14
CA LEU A 77 -54.13 -26.01 21.10
C LEU A 77 -52.70 -25.70 21.57
N ASN A 78 -51.69 -26.15 20.81
CA ASN A 78 -50.33 -25.69 21.00
C ASN A 78 -50.16 -24.30 20.36
N ILE A 79 -49.91 -23.28 21.17
CA ILE A 79 -49.69 -21.91 20.70
C ILE A 79 -48.37 -21.81 19.91
N ASN A 80 -47.36 -22.64 20.27
CA ASN A 80 -46.05 -22.69 19.61
C ASN A 80 -46.05 -23.69 18.43
N CYS A 81 -47.18 -23.84 17.74
CA CYS A 81 -47.24 -24.68 16.55
C CYS A 81 -46.47 -24.02 15.40
N VAL A 82 -45.77 -24.85 14.63
CA VAL A 82 -44.95 -24.39 13.50
C VAL A 82 -45.54 -24.83 12.17
N ASP A 83 -45.47 -23.94 11.19
CA ASP A 83 -45.78 -24.25 9.80
C ASP A 83 -44.78 -25.27 9.22
N PRO A 84 -45.07 -25.90 8.07
CA PRO A 84 -44.09 -26.73 7.34
C PRO A 84 -42.79 -26.00 6.95
N LEU A 85 -42.82 -24.66 6.96
CA LEU A 85 -41.68 -23.77 6.74
C LEU A 85 -40.90 -23.45 8.04
N GLY A 86 -41.34 -23.96 9.19
CA GLY A 86 -40.74 -23.70 10.49
C GLY A 86 -41.14 -22.37 11.15
N ARG A 87 -42.11 -21.64 10.58
CA ARG A 87 -42.57 -20.35 11.13
C ARG A 87 -43.57 -20.56 12.26
N ASN A 88 -43.38 -19.85 13.38
CA ASN A 88 -44.34 -19.77 14.47
C ASN A 88 -45.37 -18.66 14.21
N ALA A 89 -46.51 -18.66 14.92
CA ALA A 89 -47.55 -17.65 14.76
C ALA A 89 -47.04 -16.20 14.98
N LEU A 90 -46.09 -16.03 15.91
CA LEU A 90 -45.43 -14.74 16.16
C LEU A 90 -44.59 -14.28 14.97
N LEU A 91 -43.85 -15.18 14.33
CA LEU A 91 -43.04 -14.86 13.14
C LEU A 91 -43.93 -14.43 11.98
N ILE A 92 -45.06 -15.11 11.78
CA ILE A 92 -46.05 -14.74 10.75
C ILE A 92 -46.65 -13.35 11.03
N ALA A 93 -46.89 -13.01 12.30
CA ALA A 93 -47.41 -11.70 12.67
C ALA A 93 -46.37 -10.58 12.43
N ILE A 94 -45.08 -10.86 12.67
CA ILE A 94 -43.95 -9.96 12.42
C ILE A 94 -43.74 -9.75 10.91
N GLU A 95 -43.71 -10.83 10.12
CA GLU A 95 -43.58 -10.77 8.64
C GLU A 95 -44.70 -9.96 7.98
N ASN A 96 -45.89 -9.95 8.57
CA ASN A 96 -47.04 -9.19 8.09
C ASN A 96 -47.18 -7.80 8.73
N GLU A 97 -46.24 -7.39 9.58
CA GLU A 97 -46.25 -6.12 10.34
C GLU A 97 -47.55 -5.87 11.13
N ASN A 98 -48.19 -6.94 11.63
CA ASN A 98 -49.45 -6.83 12.34
C ASN A 98 -49.23 -6.66 13.86
N ILE A 99 -49.08 -5.42 14.29
CA ILE A 99 -48.74 -5.04 15.66
C ILE A 99 -49.79 -5.52 16.68
N GLU A 100 -51.08 -5.33 16.39
CA GLU A 100 -52.16 -5.77 17.28
C GLU A 100 -52.18 -7.29 17.48
N MET A 101 -51.79 -8.05 16.45
CA MET A 101 -51.64 -9.50 16.55
C MET A 101 -50.42 -9.88 17.40
N ILE A 102 -49.31 -9.16 17.28
CA ILE A 102 -48.09 -9.36 18.08
C ILE A 102 -48.41 -9.16 19.57
N GLU A 103 -49.05 -8.04 19.93
CA GLU A 103 -49.46 -7.77 21.32
C GLU A 103 -50.35 -8.90 21.87
N LEU A 104 -51.36 -9.31 21.09
CA LEU A 104 -52.30 -10.34 21.50
C LEU A 104 -51.63 -11.71 21.70
N LEU A 105 -50.65 -12.05 20.86
CA LEU A 105 -49.89 -13.30 20.99
C LEU A 105 -48.94 -13.26 22.19
N LEU A 106 -48.27 -12.12 22.42
CA LEU A 106 -47.39 -11.91 23.57
C LEU A 106 -48.16 -11.93 24.89
N ASP A 107 -49.34 -11.31 24.97
CA ASP A 107 -50.22 -11.37 26.15
C ASP A 107 -50.61 -12.82 26.56
N ASN A 108 -50.58 -13.76 25.61
CA ASN A 108 -50.84 -15.18 25.85
C ASN A 108 -49.57 -16.01 26.10
N ASN A 109 -48.42 -15.37 26.37
CA ASN A 109 -47.13 -15.98 26.66
C ASN A 109 -46.65 -16.97 25.58
N ILE A 110 -46.75 -16.58 24.30
CA ILE A 110 -46.12 -17.31 23.21
C ILE A 110 -44.59 -17.33 23.39
N GLU A 111 -43.92 -18.40 22.94
CA GLU A 111 -42.47 -18.47 23.00
C GLU A 111 -41.84 -17.51 21.98
N THR A 112 -41.03 -16.58 22.47
CA THR A 112 -40.40 -15.53 21.66
C THR A 112 -39.20 -16.04 20.87
N GLY A 113 -38.43 -17.00 21.39
CA GLY A 113 -37.31 -17.65 20.69
C GLY A 113 -36.38 -16.66 19.97
N ASP A 114 -36.31 -16.76 18.64
CA ASP A 114 -35.56 -15.90 17.73
C ASP A 114 -36.41 -14.82 17.03
N ALA A 115 -37.67 -14.62 17.44
CA ALA A 115 -38.61 -13.69 16.81
C ALA A 115 -38.13 -12.24 16.82
N ILE A 116 -37.40 -11.82 17.86
CA ILE A 116 -36.81 -10.47 17.91
C ILE A 116 -35.78 -10.26 16.79
N LEU A 117 -35.03 -11.30 16.39
CA LEU A 117 -34.08 -11.22 15.27
C LEU A 117 -34.81 -11.07 13.94
N TYR A 118 -35.96 -11.73 13.77
CA TYR A 118 -36.82 -11.53 12.59
C TYR A 118 -37.42 -10.13 12.55
N ALA A 119 -37.89 -9.59 13.67
CA ALA A 119 -38.42 -8.22 13.74
C ALA A 119 -37.35 -7.17 13.36
N ILE A 120 -36.10 -7.36 13.79
CA ILE A 120 -34.97 -6.54 13.35
C ILE A 120 -34.64 -6.76 11.87
N GLY A 121 -34.76 -8.00 11.40
CA GLY A 121 -34.56 -8.37 9.99
C GLY A 121 -35.48 -7.63 9.02
N GLU A 122 -36.74 -7.46 9.42
CA GLU A 122 -37.78 -6.69 8.71
C GLU A 122 -37.76 -5.18 9.03
N GLU A 123 -36.85 -4.73 9.90
CA GLU A 123 -36.70 -3.32 10.30
C GLU A 123 -37.93 -2.70 10.98
N ASN A 124 -38.78 -3.53 11.60
CA ASN A 124 -39.98 -3.09 12.32
C ASN A 124 -39.65 -2.70 13.78
N VAL A 125 -39.47 -1.40 14.03
CA VAL A 125 -39.06 -0.85 15.32
C VAL A 125 -40.13 -1.02 16.40
N GLU A 126 -41.41 -0.83 16.05
CA GLU A 126 -42.53 -0.94 17.00
C GLU A 126 -42.68 -2.38 17.50
N ALA A 127 -42.56 -3.37 16.61
CA ALA A 127 -42.56 -4.78 16.99
C ALA A 127 -41.39 -5.11 17.92
N VAL A 128 -40.19 -4.56 17.66
CA VAL A 128 -39.01 -4.76 18.53
C VAL A 128 -39.25 -4.15 19.92
N GLU A 129 -39.81 -2.95 20.01
CA GLU A 129 -40.12 -2.31 21.29
C GLU A 129 -41.10 -3.14 22.13
N ILE A 130 -42.22 -3.58 21.53
CA ILE A 130 -43.23 -4.40 22.23
C ILE A 130 -42.64 -5.74 22.70
N ILE A 131 -41.81 -6.39 21.86
CA ILE A 131 -41.14 -7.64 22.23
C ILE A 131 -40.16 -7.42 23.38
N ILE A 132 -39.38 -6.32 23.37
CA ILE A 132 -38.46 -5.98 24.47
C ILE A 132 -39.23 -5.76 25.77
N GLU A 133 -40.31 -4.98 25.75
CA GLU A 133 -41.15 -4.74 26.94
C GLU A 133 -41.72 -6.05 27.50
N HIS A 134 -42.13 -6.97 26.63
CA HIS A 134 -42.63 -8.27 27.05
C HIS A 134 -41.51 -9.15 27.66
N LEU A 135 -40.32 -9.15 27.07
CA LEU A 135 -39.16 -9.87 27.60
C LEU A 135 -38.72 -9.34 28.98
N GLU A 136 -38.86 -8.03 29.22
CA GLU A 136 -38.65 -7.42 30.54
C GLU A 136 -39.71 -7.87 31.55
N LYS A 137 -40.99 -7.94 31.16
CA LYS A 137 -42.06 -8.45 32.03
C LYS A 137 -41.83 -9.89 32.49
N ILE A 138 -41.13 -10.70 31.69
CA ILE A 138 -40.84 -12.12 31.98
C ILE A 138 -39.45 -12.29 32.64
N ASP A 139 -38.69 -11.21 32.89
CA ASP A 139 -37.32 -11.24 33.42
C ASP A 139 -36.37 -12.14 32.58
N LYS A 140 -36.65 -12.32 31.28
CA LYS A 140 -35.82 -13.10 30.34
C LYS A 140 -34.75 -12.26 29.63
N PHE A 141 -34.77 -10.95 29.81
CA PHE A 141 -33.82 -10.04 29.15
C PHE A 141 -32.48 -10.01 29.90
N ASN A 142 -31.48 -10.73 29.38
CA ASN A 142 -30.09 -10.63 29.85
C ASN A 142 -29.27 -9.67 28.96
N PRO A 143 -28.35 -8.86 29.48
CA PRO A 143 -27.53 -7.94 28.68
C PRO A 143 -26.67 -8.62 27.60
N GLU A 144 -26.24 -9.86 27.85
CA GLU A 144 -25.36 -10.63 26.95
C GLU A 144 -26.13 -11.31 25.81
N THR A 145 -27.26 -11.96 26.11
CA THR A 145 -28.07 -12.67 25.10
C THR A 145 -29.21 -11.82 24.54
N GLN A 146 -29.55 -10.72 25.21
CA GLN A 146 -30.62 -9.77 24.89
C GLN A 146 -31.98 -10.45 24.68
N GLY A 147 -32.20 -11.56 25.40
CA GLY A 147 -33.45 -12.31 25.40
C GLY A 147 -33.65 -13.29 24.24
N VAL A 148 -32.61 -13.58 23.44
CA VAL A 148 -32.68 -14.57 22.35
C VAL A 148 -32.26 -15.95 22.82
N GLU A 149 -33.06 -16.95 22.48
CA GLU A 149 -32.75 -18.37 22.62
C GLU A 149 -32.64 -18.99 21.21
N ILE A 150 -31.42 -19.24 20.75
CA ILE A 150 -31.12 -19.78 19.41
C ILE A 150 -31.04 -21.31 19.49
N ASN A 151 -31.99 -22.00 18.86
CA ASN A 151 -32.05 -23.47 18.79
C ASN A 151 -31.39 -24.02 17.51
N GLU A 152 -31.09 -25.32 17.44
CA GLU A 152 -30.51 -25.95 16.23
C GLU A 152 -31.34 -25.77 14.95
N HIS A 153 -32.63 -25.43 15.08
CA HIS A 153 -33.55 -25.16 13.98
C HIS A 153 -33.66 -23.69 13.57
N SER A 154 -32.95 -22.77 14.25
CA SER A 154 -32.98 -21.35 13.92
C SER A 154 -32.27 -21.05 12.61
N ALA A 155 -32.73 -20.03 11.88
CA ALA A 155 -32.05 -19.57 10.67
C ALA A 155 -30.76 -18.78 10.96
N PHE A 156 -30.59 -18.29 12.19
CA PHE A 156 -29.46 -17.47 12.61
C PHE A 156 -28.34 -18.31 13.23
N THR A 157 -27.12 -17.81 13.15
CA THR A 157 -26.00 -18.43 13.84
C THR A 157 -26.05 -18.06 15.34
N PRO A 158 -25.67 -18.96 16.25
CA PRO A 158 -25.83 -18.79 17.71
C PRO A 158 -25.03 -17.61 18.30
N ASP A 159 -24.08 -17.08 17.56
CA ASP A 159 -23.31 -15.88 17.89
C ASP A 159 -24.05 -14.55 17.57
N MET A 160 -25.18 -14.60 16.87
CA MET A 160 -25.94 -13.41 16.49
C MET A 160 -26.80 -12.91 17.65
N THR A 161 -26.35 -11.83 18.28
CA THR A 161 -27.18 -11.07 19.22
C THR A 161 -28.06 -10.03 18.49
N PRO A 162 -29.22 -9.65 19.05
CA PRO A 162 -30.08 -8.60 18.50
C PRO A 162 -29.36 -7.31 18.14
N ILE A 163 -28.47 -6.81 19.00
CA ILE A 163 -27.68 -5.60 18.73
C ILE A 163 -26.72 -5.79 17.56
N ILE A 164 -26.13 -6.99 17.39
CA ILE A 164 -25.24 -7.30 16.25
C ILE A 164 -26.05 -7.27 14.95
N LEU A 165 -27.24 -7.89 14.93
CA LEU A 165 -28.10 -7.88 13.75
C LEU A 165 -28.63 -6.48 13.43
N ALA A 166 -29.04 -5.71 14.44
CA ALA A 166 -29.49 -4.33 14.27
C ALA A 166 -28.36 -3.44 13.69
N ALA A 167 -27.13 -3.65 14.16
CA ALA A 167 -25.95 -3.00 13.62
C ALA A 167 -25.61 -3.44 12.19
N HIS A 168 -25.83 -4.71 11.82
CA HIS A 168 -25.65 -5.16 10.43
C HIS A 168 -26.61 -4.45 9.47
N LYS A 169 -27.85 -4.20 9.91
CA LYS A 169 -28.87 -3.41 9.18
C LYS A 169 -28.65 -1.90 9.25
N ASP A 170 -27.78 -1.43 10.14
CA ASP A 170 -27.48 -0.01 10.37
C ASP A 170 -28.71 0.82 10.82
N ASN A 171 -29.70 0.18 11.45
CA ASN A 171 -30.92 0.84 11.93
C ASN A 171 -30.66 1.54 13.27
N TYR A 172 -30.65 2.88 13.23
CA TYR A 172 -30.35 3.73 14.38
C TYR A 172 -31.32 3.55 15.56
N GLU A 173 -32.62 3.40 15.28
CA GLU A 173 -33.67 3.36 16.33
C GLU A 173 -33.59 2.06 17.12
N CYS A 174 -33.50 0.91 16.43
CA CYS A 174 -33.30 -0.39 17.07
C CYS A 174 -32.02 -0.42 17.91
N ILE A 175 -30.90 0.09 17.38
CA ILE A 175 -29.62 0.12 18.12
C ILE A 175 -29.77 0.97 19.38
N LYS A 176 -30.44 2.13 19.28
CA LYS A 176 -30.68 2.99 20.43
C LYS A 176 -31.52 2.29 21.51
N LEU A 177 -32.60 1.61 21.14
CA LEU A 177 -33.41 0.83 22.07
C LEU A 177 -32.56 -0.19 22.84
N PHE A 178 -31.71 -0.96 22.15
CA PHE A 178 -30.84 -1.94 22.81
C PHE A 178 -29.77 -1.29 23.69
N LEU A 179 -29.18 -0.16 23.28
CA LEU A 179 -28.19 0.56 24.09
C LEU A 179 -28.80 1.17 25.36
N ASP A 180 -30.03 1.71 25.28
CA ASP A 180 -30.76 2.23 26.43
C ASP A 180 -31.03 1.12 27.47
N LYS A 181 -31.20 -0.13 27.00
CA LYS A 181 -31.31 -1.34 27.83
C LYS A 181 -29.96 -1.98 28.21
N LYS A 182 -28.84 -1.26 28.03
CA LYS A 182 -27.46 -1.72 28.33
C LYS A 182 -27.01 -2.97 27.55
N GLY A 183 -27.57 -3.20 26.37
CA GLY A 183 -27.06 -4.22 25.46
C GLY A 183 -25.63 -3.91 25.03
N THR A 184 -24.73 -4.90 25.12
CA THR A 184 -23.32 -4.72 24.74
C THR A 184 -22.95 -5.55 23.52
N VAL A 185 -22.12 -5.02 22.64
CA VAL A 185 -21.43 -5.80 21.60
C VAL A 185 -20.09 -6.25 22.19
N PRO A 186 -19.78 -7.57 22.22
CA PRO A 186 -18.49 -8.04 22.70
C PRO A 186 -17.39 -7.56 21.75
N HIS A 187 -16.32 -6.98 22.30
CA HIS A 187 -15.15 -6.64 21.51
C HIS A 187 -14.34 -7.92 21.25
N PRO A 188 -14.05 -8.29 19.99
CA PRO A 188 -13.32 -9.52 19.71
C PRO A 188 -11.90 -9.49 20.30
N HIS A 189 -11.44 -10.64 20.80
CA HIS A 189 -10.05 -10.84 21.17
C HIS A 189 -9.17 -10.90 19.91
N ASP A 190 -7.87 -10.59 20.08
CA ASP A 190 -6.89 -10.72 19.00
C ASP A 190 -6.83 -12.17 18.48
N VAL A 191 -6.49 -12.33 17.19
CA VAL A 191 -6.49 -13.63 16.51
C VAL A 191 -5.52 -14.62 17.17
N HIS A 192 -4.45 -14.09 17.77
CA HIS A 192 -3.42 -14.86 18.47
C HIS A 192 -3.63 -14.94 19.99
N CYS A 193 -4.83 -14.60 20.49
CA CYS A 193 -5.14 -14.73 21.91
C CYS A 193 -5.07 -16.20 22.36
N SER A 194 -4.49 -16.42 23.53
CA SER A 194 -4.32 -17.74 24.19
C SER A 194 -5.09 -17.80 25.52
N CYS A 195 -6.21 -17.07 25.62
CA CYS A 195 -7.10 -17.22 26.77
C CYS A 195 -7.86 -18.56 26.68
N HIS A 196 -8.21 -19.11 27.85
CA HIS A 196 -8.88 -20.40 27.94
C HIS A 196 -10.14 -20.48 27.06
N ASP A 197 -10.99 -19.45 27.09
CA ASP A 197 -12.23 -19.41 26.30
C ASP A 197 -11.99 -19.46 24.78
N CYS A 198 -10.94 -18.79 24.29
CA CYS A 198 -10.59 -18.83 22.86
C CYS A 198 -9.95 -20.16 22.46
N GLU A 199 -9.19 -20.79 23.35
CA GLU A 199 -8.60 -22.10 23.10
C GLU A 199 -9.69 -23.17 23.01
N VAL A 200 -10.64 -23.18 23.96
CA VAL A 200 -11.79 -24.08 23.96
C VAL A 200 -12.65 -23.86 22.71
N ALA A 201 -13.01 -22.61 22.39
CA ALA A 201 -13.81 -22.31 21.20
C ALA A 201 -13.11 -22.71 19.89
N ARG A 202 -11.77 -22.64 19.84
CA ARG A 202 -10.98 -23.06 18.68
C ARG A 202 -10.90 -24.58 18.55
N GLU A 203 -10.82 -25.31 19.67
CA GLU A 203 -10.84 -26.78 19.69
C GLU A 203 -12.21 -27.35 19.33
N GLU A 204 -13.29 -26.69 19.78
CA GLU A 204 -14.66 -27.07 19.42
C GLU A 204 -14.97 -26.78 17.95
N ASP A 205 -14.84 -25.51 17.52
CA ASP A 205 -15.14 -25.11 16.15
C ASP A 205 -14.45 -23.79 15.75
N SER A 206 -13.32 -23.94 15.04
CA SER A 206 -12.57 -22.81 14.49
C SER A 206 -13.36 -21.95 13.49
N LEU A 207 -14.30 -22.52 12.73
CA LEU A 207 -15.07 -21.79 11.73
C LEU A 207 -16.09 -20.89 12.42
N ARG A 208 -16.79 -21.40 13.43
CA ARG A 208 -17.72 -20.60 14.24
C ARG A 208 -17.01 -19.45 14.95
N LEU A 209 -15.82 -19.69 15.50
CA LEU A 209 -15.01 -18.62 16.11
C LEU A 209 -14.61 -17.54 15.10
N SER A 210 -14.21 -17.92 13.88
CA SER A 210 -13.89 -16.94 12.83
C SER A 210 -15.14 -16.17 12.36
N ARG A 211 -16.29 -16.85 12.29
CA ARG A 211 -17.57 -16.27 11.87
C ARG A 211 -18.14 -15.31 12.91
N SER A 212 -18.03 -15.63 14.19
CA SER A 212 -18.47 -14.75 15.27
C SER A 212 -17.62 -13.48 15.35
N ARG A 213 -16.29 -13.61 15.18
CA ARG A 213 -15.37 -12.48 15.11
C ARG A 213 -15.75 -11.51 13.99
N ILE A 214 -15.98 -12.00 12.77
CA ILE A 214 -16.32 -11.11 11.65
C ILE A 214 -17.72 -10.50 11.81
N ASN A 215 -18.69 -11.22 12.37
CA ASN A 215 -20.01 -10.70 12.69
C ASN A 215 -19.94 -9.57 13.72
N ALA A 216 -19.14 -9.73 14.77
CA ALA A 216 -18.89 -8.70 15.76
C ALA A 216 -18.21 -7.46 15.14
N TYR A 217 -17.15 -7.64 14.35
CA TYR A 217 -16.50 -6.52 13.65
C TYR A 217 -17.43 -5.83 12.64
N ARG A 218 -18.30 -6.56 11.95
CA ARG A 218 -19.31 -5.98 11.06
C ARG A 218 -20.30 -5.11 11.83
N ALA A 219 -20.69 -5.50 13.04
CA ALA A 219 -21.52 -4.69 13.92
C ALA A 219 -20.77 -3.44 14.42
N LEU A 220 -19.55 -3.59 14.93
CA LEU A 220 -18.72 -2.48 15.41
C LEU A 220 -18.38 -1.45 14.32
N ALA A 221 -18.32 -1.88 13.06
CA ALA A 221 -18.06 -1.03 11.90
C ALA A 221 -19.32 -0.27 11.39
N SER A 222 -20.48 -0.45 12.00
CA SER A 222 -21.71 0.23 11.58
C SER A 222 -21.71 1.72 11.98
N PRO A 223 -21.97 2.65 11.05
CA PRO A 223 -22.08 4.08 11.31
C PRO A 223 -23.00 4.43 12.48
N SER A 224 -24.20 3.84 12.53
CA SER A 224 -25.20 4.14 13.55
C SER A 224 -24.71 3.76 14.95
N LEU A 225 -24.08 2.58 15.11
CA LEU A 225 -23.52 2.16 16.39
C LEU A 225 -22.35 3.05 16.82
N ILE A 226 -21.46 3.42 15.90
CA ILE A 226 -20.32 4.30 16.19
C ILE A 226 -20.81 5.66 16.70
N CYS A 227 -21.85 6.24 16.07
CA CYS A 227 -22.44 7.51 16.49
C CYS A 227 -23.02 7.48 17.92
N LEU A 228 -23.64 6.36 18.31
CA LEU A 228 -24.32 6.23 19.60
C LEU A 228 -23.36 5.82 20.73
N SER A 229 -22.36 5.00 20.44
CA SER A 229 -21.49 4.39 21.46
C SER A 229 -20.17 5.15 21.68
N ALA A 230 -19.58 5.73 20.63
CA ALA A 230 -18.24 6.29 20.70
C ALA A 230 -18.24 7.76 21.18
N LYS A 231 -17.39 8.06 22.17
CA LYS A 231 -17.16 9.45 22.62
C LYS A 231 -16.47 10.30 21.55
N ASP A 232 -15.51 9.71 20.82
CA ASP A 232 -14.86 10.31 19.65
C ASP A 232 -15.03 9.37 18.44
N PRO A 233 -16.07 9.58 17.62
CA PRO A 233 -16.41 8.68 16.52
C PRO A 233 -15.37 8.69 15.40
N ILE A 234 -14.64 9.79 15.21
CA ILE A 234 -13.60 9.90 14.17
C ILE A 234 -12.37 9.10 14.59
N LEU A 235 -11.93 9.22 15.85
CA LEU A 235 -10.81 8.42 16.37
C LEU A 235 -11.13 6.93 16.30
N TYR A 236 -12.30 6.54 16.82
CA TYR A 236 -12.74 5.15 16.83
C TYR A 236 -12.79 4.56 15.42
N ALA A 237 -13.34 5.29 14.45
CA ALA A 237 -13.35 4.86 13.05
C ALA A 237 -11.94 4.71 12.47
N PHE A 238 -10.98 5.57 12.85
CA PHE A 238 -9.60 5.45 12.39
C PHE A 238 -8.91 4.21 12.96
N GLU A 239 -9.04 3.97 14.26
CA GLU A 239 -8.43 2.82 14.96
C GLU A 239 -9.03 1.51 14.45
N LEU A 240 -10.36 1.41 14.41
CA LEU A 240 -11.07 0.23 13.92
C LEU A 240 -10.72 -0.06 12.45
N SER A 241 -10.66 0.96 11.59
CA SER A 241 -10.29 0.74 10.18
C SER A 241 -8.84 0.28 10.01
N TRP A 242 -7.93 0.65 10.91
CA TRP A 242 -6.54 0.19 10.91
C TRP A 242 -6.46 -1.27 11.39
N GLU A 243 -7.18 -1.60 12.46
CA GLU A 243 -7.29 -2.96 13.00
C GLU A 243 -7.87 -3.92 11.96
N LEU A 244 -9.01 -3.59 11.33
CA LEU A 244 -9.62 -4.38 10.26
C LEU A 244 -8.67 -4.58 9.07
N ARG A 245 -7.90 -3.53 8.73
CA ARG A 245 -6.90 -3.64 7.66
C ARG A 245 -5.75 -4.58 8.06
N ARG A 246 -5.31 -4.54 9.31
CA ARG A 246 -4.29 -5.47 9.86
C ARG A 246 -4.81 -6.91 9.82
N LEU A 247 -6.03 -7.14 10.28
CA LEU A 247 -6.69 -8.45 10.26
C LEU A 247 -6.83 -9.02 8.85
N SER A 248 -7.09 -8.17 7.84
CA SER A 248 -7.16 -8.62 6.43
C SER A 248 -5.86 -9.19 5.87
N TYR A 249 -4.72 -8.92 6.51
CA TYR A 249 -3.43 -9.52 6.15
C TYR A 249 -3.10 -10.77 6.97
N ILE A 250 -3.73 -10.94 8.14
CA ILE A 250 -3.54 -12.09 9.03
C ILE A 250 -4.48 -13.22 8.57
N GLU A 251 -5.76 -12.92 8.41
CA GLU A 251 -6.80 -13.85 7.92
C GLU A 251 -7.00 -13.65 6.42
N ASN A 252 -6.44 -14.57 5.63
CA ASN A 252 -6.48 -14.47 4.17
C ASN A 252 -7.85 -14.88 3.59
N GLU A 253 -8.58 -15.74 4.30
CA GLU A 253 -9.85 -16.33 3.89
C GLU A 253 -10.95 -15.26 3.80
N PHE A 254 -11.04 -14.36 4.78
CA PHE A 254 -12.03 -13.28 4.85
C PHE A 254 -11.45 -11.90 4.48
N ARG A 255 -10.31 -11.87 3.79
CA ARG A 255 -9.59 -10.64 3.47
C ARG A 255 -10.46 -9.58 2.79
N SER A 256 -11.32 -9.98 1.85
CA SER A 256 -12.20 -9.05 1.14
C SER A 256 -13.23 -8.39 2.06
N GLU A 257 -13.82 -9.16 2.97
CA GLU A 257 -14.83 -8.66 3.91
C GLU A 257 -14.22 -7.66 4.91
N TYR A 258 -13.05 -7.96 5.49
CA TYR A 258 -12.35 -7.02 6.35
C TYR A 258 -11.95 -5.74 5.63
N GLN A 259 -11.51 -5.83 4.37
CA GLN A 259 -11.18 -4.66 3.57
C GLN A 259 -12.41 -3.80 3.28
N GLU A 260 -13.57 -4.41 3.05
CA GLU A 260 -14.84 -3.70 2.87
C GLU A 260 -15.27 -2.98 4.16
N LEU A 261 -15.21 -3.66 5.31
CA LEU A 261 -15.51 -3.04 6.61
C LEU A 261 -14.53 -1.88 6.93
N SER A 262 -13.24 -2.06 6.66
CA SER A 262 -12.25 -0.98 6.81
C SER A 262 -12.58 0.22 5.91
N GLN A 263 -13.08 -0.02 4.69
CA GLN A 263 -13.55 1.04 3.80
C GLN A 263 -14.84 1.69 4.29
N LYS A 264 -15.75 0.95 4.93
CA LYS A 264 -16.98 1.48 5.55
C LYS A 264 -16.64 2.46 6.67
N CYS A 265 -15.74 2.10 7.59
CA CYS A 265 -15.25 2.99 8.65
C CYS A 265 -14.53 4.24 8.09
N GLN A 266 -13.69 4.06 7.07
CA GLN A 266 -13.05 5.18 6.36
C GLN A 266 -14.09 6.13 5.76
N LYS A 267 -15.10 5.61 5.08
CA LYS A 267 -16.17 6.41 4.46
C LYS A 267 -16.99 7.15 5.51
N PHE A 268 -17.29 6.51 6.64
CA PHE A 268 -17.96 7.15 7.76
C PHE A 268 -17.21 8.39 8.26
N SER A 269 -15.89 8.29 8.47
CA SER A 269 -15.09 9.45 8.89
C SER A 269 -15.09 10.61 7.88
N VAL A 270 -15.17 10.30 6.58
CA VAL A 270 -15.28 11.29 5.51
C VAL A 270 -16.67 11.93 5.53
N ASN A 271 -17.73 11.14 5.65
CA ASN A 271 -19.10 11.64 5.72
C ASN A 271 -19.31 12.57 6.93
N MET A 272 -18.65 12.30 8.06
CA MET A 272 -18.66 13.21 9.22
C MET A 272 -17.98 14.54 8.91
N LEU A 273 -16.87 14.50 8.16
CA LEU A 273 -16.13 15.68 7.73
C LEU A 273 -16.90 16.50 6.68
N ASP A 274 -17.73 15.85 5.85
CA ASP A 274 -18.64 16.52 4.90
C ASP A 274 -19.67 17.40 5.62
N GLN A 275 -20.05 17.05 6.86
CA GLN A 275 -21.03 17.82 7.64
C GLN A 275 -20.46 19.10 8.29
N VAL A 276 -19.14 19.29 8.24
CA VAL A 276 -18.49 20.48 8.79
C VAL A 276 -18.79 21.70 7.92
N ARG A 277 -19.43 22.72 8.50
CA ARG A 277 -19.90 23.92 7.77
C ARG A 277 -18.94 25.10 7.92
N GLY A 278 -18.21 25.17 9.02
CA GLY A 278 -17.31 26.28 9.34
C GLY A 278 -15.82 25.93 9.27
N SER A 279 -14.98 26.92 8.96
CA SER A 279 -13.51 26.76 9.08
C SER A 279 -13.06 26.55 10.52
N LYS A 280 -13.76 27.16 11.50
CA LYS A 280 -13.49 26.97 12.93
C LYS A 280 -13.80 25.55 13.39
N GLU A 281 -14.94 24.99 12.97
CA GLU A 281 -15.31 23.60 13.26
C GLU A 281 -14.26 22.64 12.67
N LEU A 282 -13.84 22.89 11.43
CA LEU A 282 -12.81 22.11 10.76
C LEU A 282 -11.47 22.16 11.50
N GLU A 283 -11.06 23.35 11.93
CA GLU A 283 -9.83 23.56 12.69
C GLU A 283 -9.87 22.83 14.04
N ILE A 284 -11.00 22.88 14.76
CA ILE A 284 -11.19 22.14 16.01
C ILE A 284 -11.07 20.63 15.76
N VAL A 285 -11.76 20.09 14.76
CA VAL A 285 -11.70 18.64 14.43
C VAL A 285 -10.28 18.21 14.08
N LEU A 286 -9.55 19.00 13.30
CA LEU A 286 -8.21 18.65 12.82
C LEU A 286 -7.10 18.86 13.85
N ASN A 287 -7.31 19.75 14.81
CA ASN A 287 -6.35 20.03 15.89
C ASN A 287 -6.65 19.26 17.18
N HIS A 288 -7.80 18.60 17.29
CA HIS A 288 -8.17 17.90 18.52
C HIS A 288 -7.20 16.77 18.87
N THR A 289 -6.45 16.97 19.96
CA THR A 289 -5.63 15.95 20.62
C THR A 289 -6.47 15.20 21.64
N THR A 290 -6.50 13.87 21.55
CA THR A 290 -6.94 13.02 22.66
C THR A 290 -5.72 12.60 23.47
N THR A 291 -5.89 12.39 24.77
CA THR A 291 -4.85 11.97 25.73
C THR A 291 -4.07 10.71 25.30
N ALA A 292 -4.61 9.89 24.38
CA ALA A 292 -3.92 8.75 23.80
C ALA A 292 -2.67 9.12 22.97
N TRP A 293 -2.51 10.39 22.58
CA TRP A 293 -1.30 10.85 21.87
C TRP A 293 -0.13 11.12 22.81
N GLU A 294 -0.35 11.34 24.12
CA GLU A 294 0.73 11.56 25.10
C GLU A 294 1.66 10.34 25.22
N GLU A 295 1.16 9.11 25.05
CA GLU A 295 2.01 7.91 25.07
C GLU A 295 2.89 7.76 23.82
N VAL A 296 2.55 8.43 22.72
CA VAL A 296 3.30 8.36 21.45
C VAL A 296 4.26 9.55 21.27
N THR A 297 4.08 10.64 22.02
CA THR A 297 4.81 11.91 21.81
C THR A 297 5.76 12.36 22.91
N THR A 298 6.03 11.54 23.92
CA THR A 298 6.99 11.84 25.02
C THR A 298 8.46 12.00 24.59
N ARG A 299 8.76 12.30 23.32
CA ARG A 299 10.11 12.61 22.83
C ARG A 299 10.24 13.87 21.94
N GLY A 300 9.26 14.78 21.90
CA GLY A 300 9.37 15.99 21.07
C GLY A 300 8.77 17.24 21.72
N THR A 301 9.57 18.31 21.78
CA THR A 301 9.28 19.62 22.38
C THR A 301 7.96 20.28 21.98
N PRO A 302 7.35 21.11 22.86
CA PRO A 302 6.07 21.77 22.62
C PRO A 302 6.26 23.03 21.78
N THR A 303 6.17 22.92 20.45
CA THR A 303 6.01 24.10 19.60
C THR A 303 4.78 23.93 18.73
N THR A 304 3.69 24.62 19.13
CA THR A 304 2.49 24.90 18.31
C THR A 304 1.98 23.69 17.53
N GLU A 305 1.26 22.81 18.22
CA GLU A 305 0.61 21.60 17.69
C GLU A 305 -0.50 21.96 16.68
N GLN A 306 -0.11 22.33 15.47
CA GLN A 306 -1.05 22.47 14.36
C GLN A 306 -1.27 21.08 13.74
N LEU A 307 -2.55 20.68 13.62
CA LEU A 307 -3.02 19.52 12.84
C LEU A 307 -2.73 18.13 13.44
N ALA A 308 -2.79 17.96 14.76
CA ALA A 308 -2.51 16.67 15.42
C ALA A 308 -3.37 15.50 14.89
N ARG A 309 -4.69 15.71 14.73
CA ARG A 309 -5.60 14.68 14.20
C ARG A 309 -5.26 14.32 12.75
N LEU A 310 -4.82 15.29 11.96
CA LEU A 310 -4.42 15.05 10.57
C LEU A 310 -3.11 14.24 10.50
N LYS A 311 -2.13 14.55 11.36
CA LYS A 311 -0.89 13.74 11.48
C LYS A 311 -1.24 12.29 11.85
N LEU A 312 -2.17 12.08 12.78
CA LEU A 312 -2.70 10.76 13.13
C LEU A 312 -3.41 10.07 11.94
N ALA A 313 -4.27 10.79 11.22
CA ALA A 313 -4.95 10.27 10.04
C ALA A 313 -3.97 9.76 8.97
N ILE A 314 -2.82 10.43 8.81
CA ILE A 314 -1.76 9.99 7.91
C ILE A 314 -1.07 8.73 8.43
N LYS A 315 -0.76 8.67 9.73
CA LYS A 315 -0.16 7.49 10.37
C LYS A 315 -1.06 6.25 10.20
N LEU A 316 -2.37 6.39 10.39
CA LEU A 316 -3.37 5.33 10.19
C LEU A 316 -3.76 5.10 8.71
N ARG A 317 -3.11 5.82 7.77
CA ARG A 317 -3.33 5.75 6.32
C ARG A 317 -4.81 5.96 5.92
N GLN A 318 -5.43 6.99 6.47
CA GLN A 318 -6.80 7.45 6.17
C GLN A 318 -6.81 8.31 4.90
N LYS A 319 -6.61 7.67 3.74
CA LYS A 319 -6.38 8.37 2.46
C LYS A 319 -7.53 9.28 2.05
N ARG A 320 -8.78 8.80 2.14
CA ARG A 320 -9.97 9.56 1.72
C ARG A 320 -10.25 10.77 2.62
N PHE A 321 -10.05 10.61 3.93
CA PHE A 321 -10.20 11.69 4.91
C PHE A 321 -9.23 12.84 4.63
N VAL A 322 -7.95 12.53 4.41
CA VAL A 322 -6.94 13.55 4.11
C VAL A 322 -7.19 14.19 2.74
N ALA A 323 -7.61 13.42 1.74
CA ALA A 323 -7.90 13.91 0.38
C ALA A 323 -9.19 14.75 0.28
N HIS A 324 -9.97 14.84 1.36
CA HIS A 324 -11.21 15.59 1.41
C HIS A 324 -11.01 17.07 1.03
N PRO A 325 -11.89 17.68 0.21
CA PRO A 325 -11.72 19.06 -0.25
C PRO A 325 -11.54 20.08 0.88
N ASN A 326 -12.28 19.96 1.98
CA ASN A 326 -12.18 20.90 3.11
C ASN A 326 -10.79 20.82 3.78
N CYS A 327 -10.27 19.62 4.01
CA CYS A 327 -8.91 19.42 4.52
C CYS A 327 -7.85 19.98 3.55
N GLN A 328 -8.01 19.71 2.25
CA GLN A 328 -7.06 20.18 1.23
C GLN A 328 -7.07 21.71 1.09
N GLN A 329 -8.22 22.36 1.29
CA GLN A 329 -8.33 23.81 1.31
C GLN A 329 -7.59 24.42 2.51
N LEU A 330 -7.77 23.86 3.72
CA LEU A 330 -7.03 24.30 4.90
C LEU A 330 -5.52 24.11 4.72
N LEU A 331 -5.09 22.92 4.28
CA LEU A 331 -3.69 22.64 4.00
C LEU A 331 -3.08 23.58 2.95
N SER A 332 -3.84 23.88 1.89
CA SER A 332 -3.40 24.84 0.88
C SER A 332 -3.30 26.26 1.44
N GLY A 333 -4.18 26.63 2.38
CA GLY A 333 -4.14 27.91 3.09
C GLY A 333 -2.85 28.06 3.90
N ILE A 334 -2.47 27.03 4.65
CA ILE A 334 -1.24 26.99 5.45
C ILE A 334 0.00 26.94 4.52
N TRP A 335 -0.05 26.15 3.45
CA TRP A 335 1.06 26.00 2.52
C TRP A 335 1.45 27.30 1.82
N TYR A 336 0.48 28.09 1.37
CA TYR A 336 0.71 29.37 0.67
C TYR A 336 0.67 30.60 1.60
N GLU A 337 0.76 30.39 2.91
CA GLU A 337 0.74 31.47 3.89
C GLU A 337 1.89 32.48 3.62
N GLY A 338 1.56 33.77 3.54
CA GLY A 338 2.52 34.85 3.27
C GLY A 338 2.72 35.23 1.79
N LEU A 339 2.05 34.55 0.85
CA LEU A 339 2.07 34.90 -0.58
C LEU A 339 0.67 35.31 -1.07
N PRO A 340 0.27 36.58 -0.89
CA PRO A 340 -1.08 37.03 -1.24
C PRO A 340 -1.33 36.87 -2.75
N GLY A 341 -2.38 36.11 -3.09
CA GLY A 341 -2.84 35.95 -4.47
C GLY A 341 -2.01 35.02 -5.35
N PHE A 342 -0.99 34.31 -4.83
CA PHE A 342 -0.20 33.36 -5.62
C PHE A 342 -1.07 32.37 -6.40
N ARG A 343 -2.14 31.87 -5.78
CA ARG A 343 -3.07 30.92 -6.40
C ARG A 343 -3.80 31.47 -7.64
N ASN A 344 -4.16 32.75 -7.62
CA ASN A 344 -5.08 33.36 -8.60
C ASN A 344 -4.37 34.09 -9.75
N ARG A 345 -3.03 34.18 -9.74
CA ARG A 345 -2.24 34.85 -10.79
C ARG A 345 -1.90 33.91 -11.96
N ASN A 346 -1.54 34.51 -13.09
CA ASN A 346 -1.15 33.83 -14.33
C ASN A 346 0.04 32.90 -14.12
N ILE A 347 0.12 31.84 -14.94
CA ILE A 347 1.19 30.84 -14.85
C ILE A 347 2.58 31.44 -15.06
N ILE A 348 2.71 32.43 -15.95
CA ILE A 348 3.99 33.14 -16.21
C ILE A 348 4.47 33.86 -14.95
N TYR A 349 3.59 34.59 -14.27
CA TYR A 349 3.92 35.27 -13.02
C TYR A 349 4.33 34.27 -11.93
N LYS A 350 3.63 33.14 -11.83
CA LYS A 350 4.00 32.05 -10.92
C LYS A 350 5.40 31.52 -11.23
N CYS A 351 5.70 31.21 -12.49
CA CYS A 351 7.01 30.73 -12.91
C CYS A 351 8.12 31.75 -12.63
N LEU A 352 7.89 33.03 -12.91
CA LEU A 352 8.85 34.09 -12.62
C LEU A 352 9.10 34.25 -11.11
N LEU A 353 8.05 34.22 -10.28
CA LEU A 353 8.20 34.29 -8.84
C LEU A 353 8.93 33.06 -8.28
N ILE A 354 8.58 31.86 -8.75
CA ILE A 354 9.26 30.61 -8.38
C ILE A 354 10.73 30.69 -8.77
N ALA A 355 11.05 31.14 -9.98
CA ALA A 355 12.43 31.31 -10.43
C ALA A 355 13.20 32.35 -9.59
N ALA A 356 12.57 33.48 -9.26
CA ALA A 356 13.18 34.53 -8.45
C ALA A 356 13.49 34.05 -7.02
N VAL A 357 12.56 33.34 -6.37
CA VAL A 357 12.78 32.75 -5.03
C VAL A 357 13.82 31.63 -5.11
N SER A 358 13.77 30.79 -6.15
CA SER A 358 14.74 29.72 -6.36
C SER A 358 16.15 30.26 -6.56
N LEU A 359 16.34 31.35 -7.32
CA LEU A 359 17.67 31.93 -7.54
C LEU A 359 18.21 32.64 -6.30
N SER A 360 17.31 33.22 -5.49
CA SER A 360 17.68 33.92 -4.25
C SER A 360 17.86 33.01 -3.03
N PHE A 361 17.73 31.68 -3.19
CA PHE A 361 17.86 30.72 -2.08
C PHE A 361 19.16 30.85 -1.24
N PRO A 362 20.35 31.19 -1.78
CA PRO A 362 21.56 31.31 -0.96
C PRO A 362 21.47 32.52 -0.04
N ILE A 363 20.96 33.64 -0.56
CA ILE A 363 20.78 34.91 0.18
C ILE A 363 19.75 34.69 1.29
N LEU A 364 18.62 34.03 0.98
CA LEU A 364 17.59 33.69 1.96
C LEU A 364 18.15 32.81 3.09
N SER A 365 18.92 31.78 2.75
CA SER A 365 19.51 30.86 3.73
C SER A 365 20.53 31.54 4.64
N ILE A 366 21.41 32.39 4.07
CA ILE A 366 22.40 33.17 4.85
C ILE A 366 21.68 34.17 5.76
N SER A 367 20.63 34.84 5.27
CA SER A 367 19.87 35.81 6.09
C SER A 367 19.21 35.15 7.30
N TYR A 368 18.73 33.91 7.15
CA TYR A 368 18.17 33.13 8.25
C TYR A 368 19.24 32.74 9.29
N LEU A 369 20.44 32.41 8.84
CA LEU A 369 21.57 32.04 9.71
C LEU A 369 22.07 33.22 10.54
N ILE A 370 22.19 34.40 9.94
CA ILE A 370 22.70 35.62 10.60
C ILE A 370 21.65 36.24 11.53
N ALA A 371 20.40 36.37 11.08
CA ALA A 371 19.36 37.10 11.81
C ALA A 371 17.98 36.42 11.68
N PRO A 372 17.69 35.37 12.48
CA PRO A 372 16.47 34.56 12.34
C PRO A 372 15.17 35.32 12.61
N LYS A 373 15.23 36.48 13.29
CA LYS A 373 14.06 37.33 13.58
C LYS A 373 13.75 38.36 12.47
N SER A 374 14.63 38.53 11.48
CA SER A 374 14.45 39.47 10.37
C SER A 374 13.21 39.12 9.53
N ALA A 375 12.60 40.12 8.88
CA ALA A 375 11.43 39.91 8.02
C ALA A 375 11.73 38.93 6.86
N ILE A 376 12.95 38.99 6.32
CA ILE A 376 13.43 38.08 5.25
C ILE A 376 13.59 36.64 5.79
N ALA A 377 14.10 36.48 7.00
CA ALA A 377 14.25 35.17 7.64
C ALA A 377 12.89 34.55 8.02
N GLN A 378 11.92 35.37 8.45
CA GLN A 378 10.54 34.93 8.69
C GLN A 378 9.85 34.48 7.39
N PHE A 379 10.18 35.12 6.26
CA PHE A 379 9.73 34.68 4.93
C PHE A 379 10.28 33.29 4.56
N THR A 380 11.55 32.99 4.87
CA THR A 380 12.15 31.65 4.68
C THR A 380 11.51 30.57 5.56
N ARG A 381 10.92 30.94 6.71
CA ARG A 381 10.20 29.99 7.59
C ARG A 381 8.83 29.57 7.03
N LYS A 382 8.32 30.22 5.98
CA LYS A 382 7.06 29.80 5.33
C LYS A 382 7.26 28.49 4.55
N PRO A 383 6.32 27.54 4.61
CA PRO A 383 6.55 26.17 4.15
C PRO A 383 6.80 26.07 2.64
N PHE A 384 6.07 26.82 1.81
CA PHE A 384 6.31 26.84 0.37
C PHE A 384 7.71 27.37 0.01
N VAL A 385 8.21 28.38 0.75
CA VAL A 385 9.56 28.95 0.53
C VAL A 385 10.63 27.96 0.97
N LYS A 386 10.44 27.25 2.10
CA LYS A 386 11.33 26.14 2.52
C LYS A 386 11.44 25.09 1.41
N PHE A 387 10.32 24.57 0.94
CA PHE A 387 10.28 23.57 -0.13
C PHE A 387 11.00 24.03 -1.40
N LEU A 388 10.75 25.27 -1.81
CA LEU A 388 11.37 25.82 -3.01
C LEU A 388 12.88 26.02 -2.85
N SER A 389 13.33 26.43 -1.67
CA SER A 389 14.76 26.59 -1.36
C SER A 389 15.50 25.25 -1.35
N HIS A 390 14.90 24.21 -0.77
CA HIS A 390 15.43 22.83 -0.81
C HIS A 390 15.49 22.29 -2.25
N SER A 391 14.41 22.48 -3.02
CA SER A 391 14.35 22.06 -4.42
C SER A 391 15.37 22.80 -5.29
N ALA A 392 15.53 24.12 -5.10
CA ALA A 392 16.49 24.94 -5.82
C ALA A 392 17.93 24.51 -5.53
N SER A 393 18.25 24.26 -4.26
CA SER A 393 19.57 23.74 -3.90
C SER A 393 19.86 22.39 -4.55
N TYR A 394 18.87 21.49 -4.59
CA TYR A 394 19.03 20.19 -5.25
C TYR A 394 19.27 20.33 -6.77
N VAL A 395 18.58 21.26 -7.43
CA VAL A 395 18.84 21.57 -8.85
C VAL A 395 20.25 22.12 -9.04
N VAL A 396 20.73 23.00 -8.16
CA VAL A 396 22.12 23.47 -8.19
C VAL A 396 23.11 22.33 -8.00
N PHE A 397 22.85 21.40 -7.07
CA PHE A 397 23.66 20.20 -6.89
C PHE A 397 23.77 19.38 -8.20
N LEU A 398 22.65 19.15 -8.90
CA LEU A 398 22.68 18.46 -10.19
C LEU A 398 23.43 19.24 -11.27
N LEU A 399 23.32 20.57 -11.28
CA LEU A 399 24.11 21.42 -12.19
C LEU A 399 25.62 21.30 -11.89
N LEU A 400 26.02 21.19 -10.61
CA LEU A 400 27.41 20.90 -10.23
C LEU A 400 27.87 19.53 -10.74
N LEU A 401 27.02 18.50 -10.66
CA LEU A 401 27.32 17.16 -11.20
C LEU A 401 27.46 17.18 -12.74
N ILE A 402 26.60 17.91 -13.43
CA ILE A 402 26.70 18.10 -14.89
C ILE A 402 27.98 18.85 -15.25
N MET A 403 28.34 19.87 -14.47
CA MET A 403 29.61 20.58 -14.66
C MET A 403 30.82 19.69 -14.40
N ALA A 404 30.76 18.80 -13.40
CA ALA A 404 31.80 17.81 -13.14
C ALA A 404 31.91 16.77 -14.28
N SER A 405 30.78 16.35 -14.87
CA SER A 405 30.77 15.40 -15.99
C SER A 405 31.26 16.02 -17.30
N GLN A 406 30.92 17.29 -17.56
CA GLN A 406 31.43 18.04 -18.71
C GLN A 406 32.92 18.38 -18.61
N ARG A 407 33.56 18.10 -17.46
CA ARG A 407 35.00 18.30 -17.22
C ARG A 407 35.47 19.63 -17.80
N ILE A 408 34.86 20.73 -17.37
CA ILE A 408 35.21 22.08 -17.85
C ILE A 408 36.65 22.38 -17.41
N ASP A 409 37.61 22.01 -18.27
CA ASP A 409 39.06 22.07 -18.06
C ASP A 409 39.57 23.51 -17.79
N ARG A 410 38.73 24.55 -18.00
CA ARG A 410 39.10 25.96 -17.78
C ARG A 410 39.37 26.31 -16.31
N VAL A 411 38.63 25.72 -15.37
CA VAL A 411 38.83 26.00 -13.93
C VAL A 411 40.03 25.19 -13.39
N ASP A 412 40.20 23.97 -13.88
CA ASP A 412 41.28 23.06 -13.47
C ASP A 412 42.65 23.57 -13.96
N ASN A 413 42.73 24.12 -15.17
CA ASN A 413 43.95 24.71 -15.72
C ASN A 413 44.42 25.98 -14.97
N MET A 414 43.56 26.62 -14.18
CA MET A 414 43.89 27.84 -13.42
C MET A 414 44.64 27.55 -12.11
N PHE A 415 44.41 26.38 -11.50
CA PHE A 415 45.02 25.95 -10.24
C PHE A 415 46.07 24.84 -10.42
N ARG A 416 46.50 24.60 -11.66
CA ARG A 416 47.39 23.48 -12.01
C ARG A 416 48.86 23.85 -11.83
N GLU A 417 49.63 22.96 -11.19
CA GLU A 417 51.08 23.01 -11.23
C GLU A 417 51.59 22.66 -12.65
N GLU A 418 52.63 23.37 -13.11
CA GLU A 418 53.19 23.27 -14.48
C GLU A 418 53.65 21.85 -14.86
N ASN A 419 54.05 21.03 -13.87
CA ASN A 419 54.68 19.71 -14.07
C ASN A 419 53.75 18.50 -13.87
N ALA A 420 52.44 18.70 -13.66
CA ALA A 420 51.50 17.60 -13.46
C ALA A 420 50.99 17.01 -14.80
N PRO A 421 50.87 15.67 -14.94
CA PRO A 421 50.30 15.04 -16.13
C PRO A 421 48.84 15.47 -16.32
N ALA A 422 48.35 15.42 -17.56
CA ALA A 422 46.96 15.73 -17.84
C ALA A 422 46.04 14.83 -16.98
N ARG A 423 45.01 15.41 -16.33
CA ARG A 423 44.09 14.69 -15.41
C ARG A 423 43.44 13.45 -16.04
N LYS A 424 43.34 13.41 -17.37
CA LYS A 424 42.81 12.28 -18.15
C LYS A 424 43.72 11.05 -18.11
N GLU A 425 45.01 11.26 -17.83
CA GLU A 425 46.08 10.26 -17.86
C GLU A 425 46.67 10.00 -16.48
N GLY A 426 46.43 10.88 -15.50
CA GLY A 426 46.95 10.75 -14.14
C GLY A 426 46.11 9.84 -13.24
N ARG A 427 46.75 8.85 -12.60
CA ARG A 427 46.16 8.02 -11.53
C ARG A 427 46.02 8.84 -10.24
N GLY A 428 44.88 8.71 -9.55
CA GLY A 428 44.61 9.40 -8.28
C GLY A 428 44.79 10.93 -8.30
N PRO A 429 44.12 11.69 -9.19
CA PRO A 429 44.29 13.14 -9.27
C PRO A 429 43.80 13.84 -8.00
N PRO A 430 44.37 15.01 -7.65
CA PRO A 430 43.88 15.81 -6.52
C PRO A 430 42.42 16.25 -6.73
N PRO A 431 41.65 16.43 -5.65
CA PRO A 431 40.24 16.80 -5.74
C PRO A 431 40.07 18.17 -6.41
N THR A 432 39.18 18.28 -7.41
CA THR A 432 38.88 19.59 -8.01
C THR A 432 38.06 20.45 -7.04
N PRO A 433 38.08 21.79 -7.21
CA PRO A 433 37.16 22.68 -6.49
C PRO A 433 35.68 22.29 -6.66
N VAL A 434 35.30 21.78 -7.83
CA VAL A 434 33.93 21.31 -8.11
C VAL A 434 33.61 20.03 -7.32
N GLU A 435 34.56 19.09 -7.23
CA GLU A 435 34.41 17.88 -6.41
C GLU A 435 34.34 18.21 -4.92
N ILE A 436 35.13 19.17 -4.44
CA ILE A 436 35.04 19.67 -3.06
C ILE A 436 33.66 20.28 -2.80
N ALA A 437 33.15 21.09 -3.73
CA ALA A 437 31.79 21.62 -3.62
C ALA A 437 30.76 20.48 -3.55
N ILE A 438 30.82 19.50 -4.46
CA ILE A 438 29.94 18.32 -4.44
C ILE A 438 29.99 17.62 -3.08
N MET A 439 31.18 17.42 -2.50
CA MET A 439 31.34 16.77 -1.20
C MET A 439 30.65 17.54 -0.06
N ILE A 440 30.70 18.88 -0.06
CA ILE A 440 29.98 19.70 0.93
C ILE A 440 28.46 19.47 0.81
N TRP A 441 27.93 19.39 -0.41
CA TRP A 441 26.51 19.07 -0.62
C TRP A 441 26.17 17.65 -0.17
N VAL A 442 27.00 16.66 -0.49
CA VAL A 442 26.81 15.25 -0.08
C VAL A 442 26.78 15.13 1.43
N LEU A 443 27.68 15.78 2.16
CA LEU A 443 27.66 15.81 3.63
C LEU A 443 26.35 16.43 4.17
N GLY A 444 25.86 17.48 3.52
CA GLY A 444 24.60 18.12 3.88
C GLY A 444 23.39 17.20 3.65
N LEU A 445 23.39 16.43 2.56
CA LEU A 445 22.37 15.43 2.27
C LEU A 445 22.42 14.25 3.26
N ILE A 446 23.62 13.77 3.60
CA ILE A 446 23.80 12.72 4.61
C ILE A 446 23.26 13.20 5.97
N TRP A 447 23.55 14.44 6.36
CA TRP A 447 23.04 15.00 7.61
C TRP A 447 21.51 15.09 7.65
N VAL A 448 20.87 15.48 6.52
CA VAL A 448 19.40 15.46 6.41
C VAL A 448 18.85 14.05 6.59
N GLU A 449 19.45 13.04 5.95
CA GLU A 449 19.01 11.64 6.09
C GLU A 449 19.20 11.10 7.51
N ILE A 450 20.33 11.40 8.16
CA ILE A 450 20.57 10.99 9.55
C ILE A 450 19.50 11.57 10.47
N LYS A 451 19.17 12.85 10.31
CA LYS A 451 18.11 13.49 11.08
C LYS A 451 16.75 12.86 10.82
N GLN A 452 16.40 12.61 9.55
CA GLN A 452 15.15 11.95 9.20
C GLN A 452 15.04 10.53 9.78
N LEU A 453 16.14 9.78 9.78
CA LEU A 453 16.21 8.45 10.39
C LEU A 453 15.99 8.50 11.90
N TRP A 454 16.53 9.53 12.58
CA TRP A 454 16.32 9.74 14.01
C TRP A 454 14.88 10.11 14.34
N ASP A 455 14.27 11.02 13.57
CA ASP A 455 12.91 11.51 13.81
C ASP A 455 11.82 10.44 13.51
N CYS A 456 11.99 9.67 12.43
CA CYS A 456 10.99 8.68 11.99
C CYS A 456 11.21 7.26 12.58
N GLY A 457 12.44 6.93 12.97
CA GLY A 457 12.83 5.57 13.31
C GLY A 457 13.07 4.67 12.08
N LEU A 458 13.80 3.56 12.29
CA LEU A 458 14.31 2.69 11.22
C LEU A 458 13.19 1.96 10.45
N HIS A 459 12.16 1.47 11.15
CA HIS A 459 11.07 0.72 10.53
C HIS A 459 10.30 1.55 9.49
N ASP A 460 9.86 2.74 9.88
CA ASP A 460 9.08 3.61 9.00
C ASP A 460 9.93 4.20 7.87
N TYR A 461 11.23 4.40 8.13
CA TYR A 461 12.19 4.80 7.11
C TYR A 461 12.33 3.73 6.01
N CYS A 462 12.54 2.46 6.38
CA CYS A 462 12.69 1.36 5.42
C CYS A 462 11.41 1.05 4.63
N HIS A 463 10.22 1.38 5.14
CA HIS A 463 8.98 1.18 4.39
C HIS A 463 8.87 2.15 3.18
N ASN A 464 9.60 3.27 3.16
CA ASN A 464 9.61 4.18 2.02
C ASN A 464 10.72 3.83 1.03
N LEU A 465 10.35 3.27 -0.14
CA LEU A 465 11.29 2.91 -1.21
C LEU A 465 12.20 4.06 -1.64
N TRP A 466 11.72 5.30 -1.53
CA TRP A 466 12.51 6.46 -1.89
C TRP A 466 13.58 6.82 -0.86
N ASN A 467 13.30 6.60 0.42
CA ASN A 467 14.30 6.76 1.47
C ASN A 467 15.41 5.72 1.29
N ILE A 468 15.06 4.50 0.87
CA ILE A 468 16.05 3.47 0.50
C ILE A 468 16.91 3.96 -0.68
N LEU A 469 16.30 4.55 -1.71
CA LEU A 469 17.04 5.10 -2.86
C LEU A 469 17.99 6.23 -2.43
N ASP A 470 17.56 7.11 -1.52
CA ASP A 470 18.37 8.19 -0.97
C ASP A 470 19.54 7.67 -0.13
N PHE A 471 19.30 6.66 0.72
CA PHE A 471 20.35 5.96 1.46
C PHE A 471 21.38 5.32 0.53
N ILE A 472 20.92 4.59 -0.50
CA ILE A 472 21.80 3.97 -1.52
C ILE A 472 22.62 5.06 -2.21
N THR A 473 22.00 6.15 -2.66
CA THR A 473 22.68 7.24 -3.36
C THR A 473 23.77 7.86 -2.49
N ASN A 474 23.46 8.16 -1.23
CA ASN A 474 24.42 8.74 -0.29
C ASN A 474 25.55 7.76 0.06
N SER A 475 25.25 6.46 0.18
CA SER A 475 26.26 5.42 0.42
C SER A 475 27.23 5.27 -0.78
N LEU A 476 26.74 5.41 -2.02
CA LEU A 476 27.56 5.39 -3.22
C LEU A 476 28.47 6.63 -3.31
N TYR A 477 27.97 7.82 -2.94
CA TYR A 477 28.81 9.02 -2.86
C TYR A 477 29.89 8.91 -1.78
N LEU A 478 29.55 8.37 -0.60
CA LEU A 478 30.53 8.11 0.46
C LEU A 478 31.60 7.10 0.02
N SER A 479 31.17 6.03 -0.65
CA SER A 479 32.08 5.01 -1.22
C SER A 479 33.01 5.62 -2.28
N THR A 480 32.49 6.50 -3.13
CA THR A 480 33.30 7.25 -4.12
C THR A 480 34.36 8.09 -3.43
N ALA A 481 33.99 8.85 -2.40
CA ALA A 481 34.93 9.69 -1.66
C ALA A 481 36.02 8.84 -0.97
N ALA A 482 35.63 7.74 -0.33
CA ALA A 482 36.57 6.81 0.30
C ALA A 482 37.54 6.20 -0.71
N LEU A 483 37.05 5.69 -1.85
CA LEU A 483 37.90 5.11 -2.89
C LEU A 483 38.85 6.14 -3.51
N ARG A 484 38.41 7.39 -3.68
CA ARG A 484 39.30 8.46 -4.16
C ARG A 484 40.37 8.86 -3.16
N LEU A 485 40.05 8.87 -1.86
CA LEU A 485 41.04 9.08 -0.81
C LEU A 485 42.06 7.95 -0.80
N VAL A 486 41.61 6.70 -0.89
CA VAL A 486 42.49 5.52 -0.97
C VAL A 486 43.38 5.60 -2.22
N ALA A 487 42.81 5.92 -3.39
CA ALA A 487 43.57 6.09 -4.62
C ALA A 487 44.64 7.19 -4.50
N TYR A 488 44.29 8.33 -3.92
CA TYR A 488 45.23 9.44 -3.70
C TYR A 488 46.37 9.04 -2.76
N TYR A 489 46.06 8.42 -1.62
CA TYR A 489 47.08 7.96 -0.66
C TYR A 489 47.98 6.86 -1.24
N GLN A 490 47.42 5.92 -2.01
CA GLN A 490 48.18 4.86 -2.65
C GLN A 490 49.19 5.44 -3.67
N VAL A 491 48.72 6.34 -4.53
CA VAL A 491 49.57 6.98 -5.54
C VAL A 491 50.62 7.91 -4.90
N ASP A 492 50.26 8.62 -3.83
CA ASP A 492 51.22 9.45 -3.08
C ASP A 492 52.31 8.60 -2.42
N ARG A 493 51.96 7.43 -1.88
CA ARG A 493 52.94 6.47 -1.37
C ARG A 493 53.86 5.94 -2.46
N GLU A 494 53.31 5.54 -3.61
CA GLU A 494 54.09 5.06 -4.76
C GLU A 494 55.05 6.13 -5.32
N MET A 495 54.70 7.41 -5.18
CA MET A 495 55.53 8.56 -5.56
C MET A 495 56.69 8.83 -4.61
N ARG A 496 56.54 8.51 -3.31
CA ARG A 496 57.62 8.64 -2.32
C ARG A 496 58.70 7.58 -2.46
N ASP A 497 58.37 6.43 -3.03
CA ASP A 497 59.30 5.34 -3.28
C ASP A 497 60.13 5.60 -4.57
N PRO A 498 61.48 5.72 -4.49
CA PRO A 498 62.32 6.05 -5.65
C PRO A 498 62.25 5.03 -6.79
N ARG A 499 61.84 3.79 -6.50
CA ARG A 499 61.74 2.71 -7.48
C ARG A 499 60.48 2.78 -8.34
N THR A 500 59.37 3.30 -7.79
CA THR A 500 58.04 3.32 -8.42
C THR A 500 57.59 4.71 -8.84
N GLN A 501 58.41 5.74 -8.57
CA GLN A 501 58.14 7.13 -8.90
C GLN A 501 57.76 7.37 -10.39
N HIS A 502 58.36 6.59 -11.30
CA HIS A 502 58.07 6.67 -12.73
C HIS A 502 56.69 6.09 -13.13
N ILE A 503 56.08 5.28 -12.27
CA ILE A 503 54.81 4.58 -12.51
C ILE A 503 53.64 5.33 -11.86
N GLY A 504 53.83 5.97 -10.70
CA GLY A 504 52.74 6.45 -9.84
C GLY A 504 51.66 7.29 -10.55
N ARG A 505 51.96 8.51 -11.02
CA ARG A 505 51.00 9.43 -11.66
C ARG A 505 51.10 9.45 -13.19
N PHE A 506 52.13 8.85 -13.77
CA PHE A 506 52.45 8.96 -15.20
C PHE A 506 52.04 7.72 -16.01
N LEU A 507 51.47 6.69 -15.37
CA LEU A 507 50.98 5.50 -16.06
C LEU A 507 49.71 5.80 -16.87
N GLN A 508 49.74 5.48 -18.17
CA GLN A 508 48.59 5.69 -19.06
C GLN A 508 47.40 4.80 -18.70
N ARG A 509 46.19 5.31 -18.88
CA ARG A 509 44.92 4.64 -18.51
C ARG A 509 44.73 3.24 -19.10
N ARG A 510 45.32 2.96 -20.26
CA ARG A 510 45.27 1.63 -20.91
C ARG A 510 45.89 0.53 -20.04
N ASP A 511 46.95 0.87 -19.32
CA ASP A 511 47.79 -0.07 -18.59
C ASP A 511 47.43 -0.12 -17.09
N TRP A 512 46.32 0.50 -16.71
CA TRP A 512 45.80 0.43 -15.35
C TRP A 512 45.26 -0.96 -15.06
N ASP A 513 45.42 -1.40 -13.82
CA ASP A 513 44.77 -2.61 -13.35
C ASP A 513 43.25 -2.45 -13.42
N ALA A 514 42.54 -3.53 -13.79
CA ALA A 514 41.08 -3.51 -13.94
C ALA A 514 40.37 -3.19 -12.63
N TRP A 515 41.01 -3.48 -11.49
CA TRP A 515 40.51 -3.22 -10.14
C TRP A 515 41.13 -1.99 -9.49
N ASP A 516 41.74 -1.10 -10.27
CA ASP A 516 42.29 0.15 -9.74
C ASP A 516 41.21 0.98 -9.01
N PRO A 517 41.45 1.43 -7.76
CA PRO A 517 40.45 2.18 -6.98
C PRO A 517 39.93 3.43 -7.70
N THR A 518 40.72 4.04 -8.58
CA THR A 518 40.28 5.18 -9.41
C THR A 518 39.14 4.77 -10.33
N LEU A 519 39.28 3.66 -11.07
CA LEU A 519 38.26 3.16 -12.00
C LEU A 519 36.99 2.74 -11.28
N VAL A 520 37.13 2.03 -10.16
CA VAL A 520 35.98 1.64 -9.33
C VAL A 520 35.25 2.88 -8.82
N SER A 521 35.98 3.90 -8.36
CA SER A 521 35.37 5.16 -7.92
C SER A 521 34.63 5.89 -9.04
N GLU A 522 35.13 5.86 -10.28
CA GLU A 522 34.45 6.46 -11.43
C GLU A 522 33.14 5.73 -11.76
N CYS A 523 33.15 4.39 -11.70
CA CYS A 523 31.94 3.58 -11.89
C CYS A 523 30.88 3.87 -10.82
N VAL A 524 31.28 3.84 -9.54
CA VAL A 524 30.38 4.12 -8.41
C VAL A 524 29.85 5.56 -8.48
N PHE A 525 30.69 6.53 -8.84
CA PHE A 525 30.28 7.92 -9.03
C PHE A 525 29.26 8.08 -10.16
N ALA A 526 29.47 7.40 -11.29
CA ALA A 526 28.53 7.43 -12.42
C ALA A 526 27.17 6.84 -12.01
N THR A 527 27.17 5.72 -11.28
CA THR A 527 25.94 5.13 -10.74
C THR A 527 25.24 6.06 -9.74
N ALA A 528 25.98 6.71 -8.84
CA ALA A 528 25.43 7.70 -7.90
C ALA A 528 24.80 8.90 -8.63
N ASN A 529 25.43 9.37 -9.72
CA ASN A 529 24.90 10.47 -10.54
C ASN A 529 23.55 10.08 -11.19
N ILE A 530 23.41 8.85 -11.69
CA ILE A 530 22.13 8.35 -12.23
C ILE A 530 21.04 8.41 -11.16
N PHE A 531 21.27 7.82 -9.99
CA PHE A 531 20.26 7.83 -8.91
C PHE A 531 19.92 9.24 -8.42
N SER A 532 20.92 10.13 -8.34
CA SER A 532 20.65 11.53 -7.99
C SER A 532 19.78 12.24 -9.04
N SER A 533 20.03 12.04 -10.34
CA SER A 533 19.17 12.61 -11.37
C SER A 533 17.72 12.08 -11.31
N LEU A 534 17.54 10.79 -10.99
CA LEU A 534 16.22 10.18 -10.81
C LEU A 534 15.44 10.78 -9.64
N LYS A 535 16.13 11.33 -8.63
CA LYS A 535 15.48 11.99 -7.48
C LYS A 535 14.64 13.19 -7.90
N LEU A 536 14.87 13.83 -9.06
CA LEU A 536 14.00 14.91 -9.56
C LEU A 536 12.53 14.49 -9.73
N VAL A 537 12.27 13.20 -9.94
CA VAL A 537 10.91 12.64 -9.98
C VAL A 537 10.16 12.88 -8.67
N HIS A 538 10.85 13.12 -7.55
CA HIS A 538 10.22 13.56 -6.31
C HIS A 538 9.50 14.89 -6.41
N ILE A 539 10.10 15.88 -7.05
CA ILE A 539 9.56 17.23 -7.15
C ILE A 539 8.24 17.22 -7.94
N PHE A 540 8.07 16.27 -8.86
CA PHE A 540 6.85 16.11 -9.65
C PHE A 540 5.59 15.83 -8.82
N THR A 541 5.69 15.37 -7.56
CA THR A 541 4.51 15.14 -6.69
C THR A 541 3.76 16.42 -6.35
N VAL A 542 4.42 17.58 -6.38
CA VAL A 542 3.77 18.86 -6.06
C VAL A 542 2.93 19.35 -7.23
N ASN A 543 3.29 18.98 -8.46
CA ASN A 543 2.57 19.39 -9.66
C ASN A 543 1.23 18.61 -9.79
N PRO A 544 0.08 19.30 -9.94
CA PRO A 544 -1.22 18.65 -10.12
C PRO A 544 -1.34 17.76 -11.35
N TYR A 545 -0.55 18.00 -12.41
CA TYR A 545 -0.62 17.20 -13.63
C TYR A 545 0.32 15.99 -13.60
N LEU A 546 1.55 16.17 -13.10
CA LEU A 546 2.57 15.10 -13.09
C LEU A 546 2.48 14.21 -11.85
N GLY A 547 1.90 14.70 -10.76
CA GLY A 547 1.81 13.99 -9.49
C GLY A 547 1.02 12.67 -9.57
N PRO A 548 -0.24 12.67 -10.05
CA PRO A 548 -1.02 11.44 -10.23
C PRO A 548 -0.32 10.41 -11.13
N LEU A 549 0.31 10.88 -12.22
CA LEU A 549 1.07 10.03 -13.15
C LEU A 549 2.28 9.37 -12.48
N LYS A 550 3.00 10.11 -11.63
CA LYS A 550 4.11 9.55 -10.83
C LYS A 550 3.61 8.46 -9.88
N ILE A 551 2.50 8.73 -9.17
CA ILE A 551 1.97 7.78 -8.18
C ILE A 551 1.47 6.50 -8.85
N SER A 552 0.82 6.61 -10.03
CA SER A 552 0.40 5.42 -10.78
C SER A 552 1.61 4.60 -11.26
N LEU A 553 2.65 5.25 -11.78
CA LEU A 553 3.90 4.58 -12.18
C LEU A 553 4.53 3.83 -11.01
N GLY A 554 4.69 4.48 -9.86
CA GLY A 554 5.33 3.85 -8.69
C GLY A 554 4.59 2.61 -8.18
N ARG A 555 3.27 2.53 -8.37
CA ARG A 555 2.48 1.36 -7.96
C ARG A 555 2.49 0.24 -8.99
N MET A 556 2.46 0.59 -10.27
CA MET A 556 2.60 -0.39 -11.34
C MET A 556 3.94 -1.12 -11.28
N VAL A 557 5.01 -0.47 -10.79
CA VAL A 557 6.33 -1.11 -10.58
C VAL A 557 6.24 -2.35 -9.70
N ILE A 558 5.37 -2.38 -8.69
CA ILE A 558 5.20 -3.55 -7.82
C ILE A 558 4.63 -4.74 -8.61
N ASP A 559 3.70 -4.49 -9.53
CA ASP A 559 3.15 -5.54 -10.40
C ASP A 559 4.17 -5.98 -11.46
N ILE A 560 4.95 -5.04 -12.01
CA ILE A 560 6.07 -5.33 -12.92
C ILE A 560 7.11 -6.23 -12.23
N LEU A 561 7.45 -5.97 -10.96
CA LEU A 561 8.40 -6.79 -10.21
C LEU A 561 7.89 -8.22 -9.97
N LYS A 562 6.60 -8.41 -9.66
CA LYS A 562 5.99 -9.75 -9.57
C LYS A 562 6.11 -10.50 -10.89
N PHE A 563 5.88 -9.82 -12.00
CA PHE A 563 6.01 -10.41 -13.33
C PHE A 563 7.48 -10.70 -13.70
N PHE A 564 8.39 -9.81 -13.33
CA PHE A 564 9.82 -9.98 -13.55
C PHE A 564 10.36 -11.25 -12.88
N LEU A 565 9.80 -11.68 -11.74
CA LEU A 565 10.15 -12.96 -11.11
C LEU A 565 9.83 -14.15 -12.02
N VAL A 566 8.65 -14.16 -12.65
CA VAL A 566 8.26 -15.20 -13.61
C VAL A 566 9.20 -15.19 -14.83
N TYR A 567 9.54 -14.01 -15.35
CA TYR A 567 10.51 -13.86 -16.42
C TYR A 567 11.91 -14.37 -16.01
N ALA A 568 12.39 -14.03 -14.83
CA ALA A 568 13.69 -14.45 -14.33
C ALA A 568 13.78 -15.98 -14.21
N LEU A 569 12.70 -16.65 -13.80
CA LEU A 569 12.61 -18.12 -13.77
C LEU A 569 12.75 -18.71 -15.19
N VAL A 570 12.02 -18.14 -16.16
CA VAL A 570 12.11 -18.57 -17.57
C VAL A 570 13.52 -18.34 -18.11
N LEU A 571 14.09 -17.15 -17.91
CA LEU A 571 15.45 -16.83 -18.34
C LEU A 571 16.47 -17.79 -17.73
N PHE A 572 16.37 -18.10 -16.44
CA PHE A 572 17.26 -19.04 -15.77
C PHE A 572 17.12 -20.46 -16.31
N ALA A 573 15.90 -20.94 -16.55
CA ALA A 573 15.66 -22.28 -17.11
C ALA A 573 16.28 -22.44 -18.51
N PHE A 574 16.07 -21.46 -19.39
CA PHE A 574 16.64 -21.46 -20.74
C PHE A 574 18.17 -21.23 -20.72
N ALA A 575 18.69 -20.41 -19.81
CA ALA A 575 20.13 -20.21 -19.64
C ALA A 575 20.83 -21.51 -19.23
N CYS A 576 20.27 -22.26 -18.28
CA CYS A 576 20.78 -23.57 -17.89
C CYS A 576 20.72 -24.57 -19.05
N GLY A 577 19.63 -24.60 -19.82
CA GLY A 577 19.49 -25.48 -20.98
C GLY A 577 20.51 -25.19 -22.09
N LEU A 578 20.70 -23.91 -22.45
CA LEU A 578 21.68 -23.51 -23.46
C LEU A 578 23.11 -23.69 -22.99
N ASN A 579 23.42 -23.34 -21.73
CA ASN A 579 24.73 -23.55 -21.16
C ASN A 579 25.06 -25.05 -21.16
N GLN A 580 24.15 -25.92 -20.72
CA GLN A 580 24.38 -27.38 -20.73
C GLN A 580 24.69 -27.92 -22.14
N LEU A 581 24.06 -27.37 -23.19
CA LEU A 581 24.29 -27.79 -24.57
C LEU A 581 25.62 -27.27 -25.15
N LEU A 582 25.97 -26.02 -24.86
CA LEU A 582 27.07 -25.31 -25.53
C LEU A 582 28.35 -25.18 -24.69
N TRP A 583 28.33 -25.55 -23.42
CA TRP A 583 29.46 -25.40 -22.49
C TRP A 583 30.74 -26.08 -22.99
N TYR A 584 30.66 -27.29 -23.56
CA TYR A 584 31.82 -28.00 -24.10
C TYR A 584 32.49 -27.25 -25.27
N TYR A 585 31.68 -26.63 -26.14
CA TYR A 585 32.19 -25.85 -27.27
C TYR A 585 32.74 -24.51 -26.81
N GLY A 586 32.07 -23.84 -25.86
CA GLY A 586 32.56 -22.59 -25.28
C GLY A 586 33.88 -22.76 -24.52
N SER A 587 34.00 -23.81 -23.69
CA SER A 587 35.22 -24.10 -22.93
C SER A 587 36.41 -24.48 -23.83
N MET A 588 36.18 -25.27 -24.88
CA MET A 588 37.22 -25.60 -25.86
C MET A 588 37.76 -24.34 -26.56
N ARG A 589 36.86 -23.45 -27.01
CA ARG A 589 37.24 -22.17 -27.66
C ARG A 589 37.99 -21.24 -26.71
N GLN A 590 37.61 -21.21 -25.44
CA GLN A 590 38.30 -20.43 -24.43
C GLN A 590 39.75 -20.88 -24.24
N GLN A 591 39.99 -22.20 -24.19
CA GLN A 591 41.34 -22.76 -24.12
C GLN A 591 42.19 -22.41 -25.35
N GLU A 592 41.63 -22.51 -26.55
CA GLU A 592 42.32 -22.11 -27.80
C GLU A 592 42.70 -20.61 -27.77
N CYS A 593 41.82 -19.75 -27.25
CA CYS A 593 42.08 -18.32 -27.13
C CYS A 593 43.17 -18.01 -26.08
N ASP A 594 43.19 -18.72 -24.95
CA ASP A 594 44.22 -18.53 -23.92
C ASP A 594 45.60 -18.99 -24.42
N GLN A 595 45.65 -20.06 -25.22
CA GLN A 595 46.88 -20.49 -25.91
C GLN A 595 47.37 -19.44 -26.91
N TYR A 596 46.46 -18.84 -27.69
CA TYR A 596 46.79 -17.74 -28.60
C TYR A 596 47.37 -16.53 -27.83
N LYS A 597 46.74 -16.12 -26.73
CA LYS A 597 47.24 -15.01 -25.89
C LYS A 597 48.62 -15.29 -25.30
N HIS A 598 48.84 -16.51 -24.80
CA HIS A 598 50.14 -16.91 -24.27
C HIS A 598 51.23 -16.89 -25.35
N TRP A 599 50.90 -17.29 -26.57
CA TRP A 599 51.81 -17.23 -27.71
C TRP A 599 52.11 -15.79 -28.14
N VAL A 600 51.11 -14.91 -28.22
CA VAL A 600 51.31 -13.48 -28.54
C VAL A 600 52.20 -12.79 -27.49
N ALA A 601 52.10 -13.20 -26.22
CA ALA A 601 52.97 -12.72 -25.15
C ALA A 601 54.41 -13.26 -25.21
N ASN A 602 54.61 -14.49 -25.73
CA ASN A 602 55.90 -15.17 -25.82
C ASN A 602 56.13 -15.73 -27.24
N PRO A 603 56.69 -14.94 -28.19
CA PRO A 603 56.77 -15.30 -29.61
C PRO A 603 57.86 -16.34 -29.96
N VAL A 604 58.25 -17.20 -29.00
CA VAL A 604 59.39 -18.13 -29.12
C VAL A 604 59.02 -19.43 -29.88
N LEU A 605 57.72 -19.71 -30.09
CA LEU A 605 57.28 -20.88 -30.85
C LEU A 605 56.94 -20.54 -32.31
N THR A 606 57.54 -21.26 -33.26
CA THR A 606 57.14 -21.25 -34.67
C THR A 606 55.82 -22.01 -34.85
N MET A 607 54.70 -21.29 -34.83
CA MET A 607 53.39 -21.82 -35.20
C MET A 607 53.08 -21.58 -36.69
N ASN A 608 52.43 -22.54 -37.34
CA ASN A 608 51.91 -22.38 -38.70
C ASN A 608 50.88 -21.25 -38.75
N THR A 609 50.97 -20.38 -39.76
CA THR A 609 50.08 -19.22 -39.97
C THR A 609 48.60 -19.61 -40.01
N ALA A 610 48.25 -20.73 -40.65
CA ALA A 610 46.86 -21.21 -40.70
C ALA A 610 46.30 -21.63 -39.32
N LYS A 611 47.14 -22.17 -38.42
CA LYS A 611 46.72 -22.50 -37.05
C LYS A 611 46.59 -21.22 -36.20
N MET A 612 47.45 -20.24 -36.46
CA MET A 612 47.40 -18.93 -35.82
C MET A 612 46.05 -18.24 -36.05
N ASP A 613 45.64 -18.15 -37.32
CA ASP A 613 44.37 -17.52 -37.70
C ASP A 613 43.19 -18.28 -37.07
N SER A 614 43.25 -19.62 -37.06
CA SER A 614 42.20 -20.45 -36.47
C SER A 614 42.01 -20.25 -34.96
N PHE A 615 43.09 -20.01 -34.20
CA PHE A 615 43.03 -19.73 -32.77
C PHE A 615 42.69 -18.27 -32.45
N LYS A 616 43.06 -17.35 -33.34
CA LYS A 616 42.64 -15.95 -33.29
C LYS A 616 41.11 -15.84 -33.43
N ASP A 617 40.51 -16.60 -34.35
CA ASP A 617 39.05 -16.63 -34.54
C ASP A 617 38.32 -17.18 -33.30
N SER A 618 38.94 -18.10 -32.57
CA SER A 618 38.40 -18.65 -31.30
C SER A 618 38.36 -17.63 -30.16
N CYS A 619 39.05 -16.49 -30.28
CA CYS A 619 38.96 -15.37 -29.35
C CYS A 619 37.76 -14.44 -29.59
N ASP A 620 36.91 -14.71 -30.58
CA ASP A 620 35.71 -13.91 -30.82
C ASP A 620 34.80 -13.90 -29.56
N PRO A 621 34.33 -12.71 -29.09
CA PRO A 621 33.44 -12.60 -27.93
C PRO A 621 32.17 -13.45 -28.03
N LYS A 622 31.74 -13.81 -29.25
CA LYS A 622 30.63 -14.74 -29.49
C LYS A 622 30.79 -16.06 -28.74
N TYR A 623 31.97 -16.65 -28.68
CA TYR A 623 32.16 -17.98 -28.06
C TYR A 623 32.23 -17.90 -26.53
N LYS A 624 32.66 -16.76 -25.98
CA LYS A 624 32.64 -16.52 -24.53
C LYS A 624 31.22 -16.44 -23.98
N SER A 625 30.28 -16.04 -24.83
CA SER A 625 28.89 -15.73 -24.49
C SER A 625 28.07 -16.93 -23.98
N VAL A 626 28.50 -18.16 -24.28
CA VAL A 626 27.84 -19.44 -23.87
C VAL A 626 28.73 -20.34 -23.00
N SER A 627 29.81 -19.79 -22.45
CA SER A 627 30.81 -20.54 -21.66
C SER A 627 30.42 -20.76 -20.20
N SER A 628 29.54 -19.91 -19.67
CA SER A 628 29.10 -19.91 -18.28
C SER A 628 27.63 -19.53 -18.20
N ILE A 629 26.96 -19.96 -17.13
CA ILE A 629 25.56 -19.61 -16.84
C ILE A 629 25.40 -18.08 -16.80
N TYR A 630 26.34 -17.35 -16.21
CA TYR A 630 26.29 -15.88 -16.15
C TYR A 630 26.30 -15.27 -17.57
N HIS A 631 27.27 -15.62 -18.41
CA HIS A 631 27.36 -15.11 -19.78
C HIS A 631 26.16 -15.55 -20.64
N THR A 632 25.66 -16.77 -20.42
CA THR A 632 24.46 -17.27 -21.11
C THR A 632 23.21 -16.52 -20.66
N SER A 633 23.11 -16.13 -19.39
CA SER A 633 22.02 -15.29 -18.88
C SER A 633 22.09 -13.86 -19.42
N GLU A 634 23.29 -13.29 -19.53
CA GLU A 634 23.54 -11.98 -20.12
C GLU A 634 23.18 -11.95 -21.60
N THR A 635 23.54 -13.00 -22.35
CA THR A 635 23.14 -13.11 -23.75
C THR A 635 21.64 -13.19 -23.90
N LEU A 636 20.98 -14.12 -23.20
CA LEU A 636 19.52 -14.24 -23.27
C LEU A 636 18.79 -12.96 -22.86
N PHE A 637 19.34 -12.20 -21.90
CA PHE A 637 18.82 -10.89 -21.54
C PHE A 637 18.88 -9.90 -22.69
N TRP A 638 20.04 -9.75 -23.35
CA TRP A 638 20.19 -8.85 -24.50
C TRP A 638 19.41 -9.31 -25.74
N ALA A 639 19.15 -10.61 -25.86
CA ALA A 639 18.30 -11.16 -26.91
C ALA A 639 16.85 -10.69 -26.82
N MET A 640 16.34 -10.39 -25.62
CA MET A 640 14.99 -9.82 -25.43
C MET A 640 14.83 -8.46 -26.13
N PHE A 641 15.92 -7.69 -26.24
CA PHE A 641 15.95 -6.41 -26.97
C PHE A 641 16.27 -6.56 -28.46
N GLY A 642 16.46 -7.79 -28.96
CA GLY A 642 16.80 -8.05 -30.36
C GLY A 642 18.25 -7.72 -30.73
N LEU A 643 19.16 -7.62 -29.75
CA LEU A 643 20.58 -7.31 -30.00
C LEU A 643 21.43 -8.56 -30.32
N ILE A 644 20.87 -9.76 -30.20
CA ILE A 644 21.58 -11.02 -30.45
C ILE A 644 20.99 -11.74 -31.66
N ASP A 645 21.87 -11.98 -32.63
CA ASP A 645 21.53 -12.70 -33.85
C ASP A 645 21.66 -14.22 -33.72
N LEU A 646 20.97 -14.96 -34.59
CA LEU A 646 21.10 -16.41 -34.74
C LEU A 646 22.54 -16.87 -35.10
N SER A 647 23.35 -15.95 -35.65
CA SER A 647 24.76 -16.19 -35.94
C SER A 647 25.57 -16.47 -34.67
N HIS A 648 25.15 -16.01 -33.49
CA HIS A 648 25.83 -16.26 -32.22
C HIS A 648 25.85 -17.74 -31.81
N PHE A 649 24.93 -18.54 -32.32
CA PHE A 649 24.82 -19.98 -32.01
C PHE A 649 25.38 -20.89 -33.10
N THR A 650 25.99 -20.33 -34.16
CA THR A 650 26.64 -21.16 -35.20
C THR A 650 27.98 -21.69 -34.69
N LEU A 651 28.15 -23.01 -34.76
CA LEU A 651 29.36 -23.71 -34.36
C LEU A 651 30.39 -23.68 -35.50
N LYS A 652 31.68 -23.81 -35.14
CA LYS A 652 32.78 -23.92 -36.13
C LYS A 652 32.87 -25.35 -36.67
N GLU A 653 32.54 -26.32 -35.83
CA GLU A 653 32.43 -27.73 -36.18
C GLU A 653 31.12 -28.02 -36.92
N ASN A 654 31.15 -29.00 -37.81
CA ASN A 654 29.97 -29.46 -38.55
C ASN A 654 29.03 -30.35 -37.70
N HIS A 655 28.75 -29.94 -36.45
CA HIS A 655 27.80 -30.62 -35.57
C HIS A 655 26.40 -30.04 -35.73
N PHE A 656 25.76 -30.41 -36.84
CA PHE A 656 24.43 -29.93 -37.22
C PHE A 656 23.37 -30.11 -36.12
N LEU A 657 23.36 -31.26 -35.43
CA LEU A 657 22.34 -31.55 -34.42
C LEU A 657 22.40 -30.58 -33.22
N THR A 658 23.61 -30.32 -32.72
CA THR A 658 23.83 -29.40 -31.59
C THR A 658 23.47 -27.97 -31.99
N GLU A 659 23.90 -27.54 -33.18
CA GLU A 659 23.59 -26.20 -33.71
C GLU A 659 22.08 -26.01 -33.91
N TRP A 660 21.41 -26.99 -34.52
CA TRP A 660 19.97 -26.98 -34.72
C TRP A 660 19.22 -26.93 -33.39
N THR A 661 19.65 -27.73 -32.41
CA THR A 661 19.05 -27.75 -31.06
C THR A 661 19.26 -26.41 -30.36
N GLY A 662 20.45 -25.82 -30.42
CA GLY A 662 20.75 -24.51 -29.82
C GLY A 662 19.89 -23.40 -30.42
N LYS A 663 19.79 -23.34 -31.75
CA LYS A 663 18.90 -22.40 -32.45
C LYS A 663 17.43 -22.62 -32.13
N THR A 664 17.00 -23.87 -31.98
CA THR A 664 15.62 -24.21 -31.60
C THR A 664 15.30 -23.77 -30.17
N ILE A 665 16.20 -24.04 -29.22
CA ILE A 665 16.04 -23.60 -27.82
C ILE A 665 15.98 -22.06 -27.77
N PHE A 666 16.89 -21.37 -28.45
CA PHE A 666 16.89 -19.91 -28.54
C PHE A 666 15.61 -19.36 -29.20
N GLY A 667 15.16 -19.95 -30.31
CA GLY A 667 13.92 -19.57 -30.98
C GLY A 667 12.70 -19.76 -30.07
N SER A 668 12.63 -20.88 -29.34
CA SER A 668 11.55 -21.14 -28.38
C SER A 668 11.56 -20.16 -27.20
N TYR A 669 12.74 -19.78 -26.71
CA TYR A 669 12.90 -18.73 -25.71
C TYR A 669 12.37 -17.38 -26.24
N SER A 670 12.75 -16.98 -27.46
CA SER A 670 12.29 -15.73 -28.06
C SER A 670 10.77 -15.72 -28.25
N CYS A 671 10.16 -16.82 -28.69
CA CYS A 671 8.69 -16.94 -28.74
C CYS A 671 8.06 -16.81 -27.35
N CYS A 672 8.58 -17.53 -26.35
CA CYS A 672 8.04 -17.47 -24.98
C CYS A 672 8.19 -16.07 -24.36
N SER A 673 9.38 -15.48 -24.42
CA SER A 673 9.69 -14.20 -23.80
C SER A 673 9.03 -13.03 -24.53
N ILE A 674 9.17 -12.93 -25.85
CA ILE A 674 8.73 -11.75 -26.61
C ILE A 674 7.26 -11.85 -26.99
N ILE A 675 6.76 -13.03 -27.39
CA ILE A 675 5.36 -13.16 -27.84
C ILE A 675 4.42 -13.42 -26.67
N VAL A 676 4.78 -14.31 -25.74
CA VAL A 676 3.88 -14.66 -24.64
C VAL A 676 4.04 -13.71 -23.47
N LEU A 677 5.24 -13.64 -22.87
CA LEU A 677 5.45 -12.89 -21.64
C LEU A 677 5.27 -11.37 -21.83
N LEU A 678 5.85 -10.78 -22.89
CA LEU A 678 5.68 -9.34 -23.14
C LEU A 678 4.20 -8.94 -23.33
N ASN A 679 3.43 -9.72 -24.10
CA ASN A 679 2.01 -9.45 -24.33
C ASN A 679 1.18 -9.63 -23.06
N MET A 680 1.50 -10.63 -22.23
CA MET A 680 0.87 -10.80 -20.91
C MET A 680 1.20 -9.62 -19.98
N LEU A 681 2.44 -9.12 -19.98
CA LEU A 681 2.83 -7.96 -19.20
C LEU A 681 2.05 -6.71 -19.63
N ILE A 682 1.91 -6.46 -20.93
CA ILE A 682 1.13 -5.34 -21.46
C ILE A 682 -0.34 -5.43 -21.01
N ALA A 683 -0.95 -6.61 -21.10
CA ALA A 683 -2.32 -6.82 -20.66
C ALA A 683 -2.49 -6.58 -19.15
N MET A 684 -1.56 -7.11 -18.34
CA MET A 684 -1.58 -6.93 -16.89
C MET A 684 -1.40 -5.46 -16.48
N MET A 685 -0.45 -4.75 -17.12
CA MET A 685 -0.22 -3.33 -16.86
C MET A 685 -1.42 -2.48 -17.24
N SER A 686 -2.13 -2.81 -18.33
CA SER A 686 -3.35 -2.10 -18.73
C SER A 686 -4.45 -2.21 -17.67
N ASN A 687 -4.72 -3.43 -17.18
CA ASN A 687 -5.72 -3.66 -16.13
C ASN A 687 -5.32 -3.02 -14.80
N SER A 688 -4.04 -3.13 -14.40
CA SER A 688 -3.51 -2.50 -13.19
C SER A 688 -3.59 -0.98 -13.28
N TYR A 689 -3.22 -0.38 -14.42
CA TYR A 689 -3.32 1.06 -14.64
C TYR A 689 -4.75 1.57 -14.49
N GLN A 690 -5.75 0.89 -15.07
CA GLN A 690 -7.16 1.29 -14.93
C GLN A 690 -7.60 1.30 -13.47
N TYR A 691 -7.28 0.25 -12.71
CA TYR A 691 -7.62 0.16 -11.29
C TYR A 691 -6.93 1.27 -10.46
N ILE A 692 -5.64 1.51 -10.69
CA ILE A 692 -4.86 2.51 -9.95
C ILE A 692 -5.28 3.93 -10.34
N SER A 693 -5.54 4.18 -11.63
CA SER A 693 -5.95 5.50 -12.15
C SER A 693 -7.23 6.00 -11.48
N ASN A 694 -8.21 5.12 -11.26
CA ASN A 694 -9.47 5.45 -10.59
C ASN A 694 -9.28 6.02 -9.17
N GLN A 695 -8.18 5.70 -8.50
CA GLN A 695 -7.86 6.17 -7.14
C GLN A 695 -6.68 7.16 -7.12
N ALA A 696 -6.07 7.46 -8.27
CA ALA A 696 -4.80 8.17 -8.34
C ALA A 696 -4.87 9.59 -7.75
N ASP A 697 -5.99 10.31 -7.91
CA ASP A 697 -6.15 11.65 -7.34
C ASP A 697 -6.18 11.65 -5.79
N ILE A 698 -6.93 10.73 -5.19
CA ILE A 698 -7.01 10.57 -3.73
C ILE A 698 -5.62 10.28 -3.17
N GLU A 699 -4.88 9.41 -3.85
CA GLU A 699 -3.57 8.95 -3.39
C GLU A 699 -2.47 9.96 -3.63
N TRP A 700 -2.56 10.70 -4.74
CA TRP A 700 -1.72 11.85 -5.00
C TRP A 700 -1.94 12.94 -3.94
N LYS A 701 -3.19 13.30 -3.63
CA LYS A 701 -3.52 14.26 -2.56
C LYS A 701 -2.98 13.80 -1.20
N PHE A 702 -3.11 12.52 -0.88
CA PHE A 702 -2.53 11.95 0.35
C PHE A 702 -0.99 12.07 0.37
N ALA A 703 -0.31 11.67 -0.71
CA ALA A 703 1.14 11.77 -0.82
C ALA A 703 1.63 13.23 -0.78
N ARG A 704 0.90 14.14 -1.41
CA ARG A 704 1.14 15.59 -1.38
C ARG A 704 0.97 16.16 0.03
N SER A 705 -0.08 15.77 0.75
CA SER A 705 -0.31 16.19 2.13
C SER A 705 0.79 15.70 3.07
N LYS A 706 1.29 14.48 2.88
CA LYS A 706 2.45 13.97 3.63
C LYS A 706 3.68 14.85 3.39
N LEU A 707 3.99 15.18 2.13
CA LEU A 707 5.07 16.10 1.78
C LEU A 707 4.86 17.48 2.42
N PHE A 708 3.65 18.03 2.42
CA PHE A 708 3.40 19.35 3.01
C PHE A 708 3.69 19.40 4.51
N ILE A 709 3.30 18.36 5.24
CA ILE A 709 3.50 18.27 6.68
C ILE A 709 4.98 18.21 7.05
N GLU A 710 5.82 17.56 6.24
CA GLU A 710 7.28 17.54 6.43
C GLU A 710 7.90 18.95 6.44
N TYR A 711 7.31 19.92 5.74
CA TYR A 711 7.79 21.31 5.71
C TYR A 711 7.06 22.26 6.68
N PHE A 712 5.98 21.81 7.32
CA PHE A 712 5.29 22.60 8.35
C PHE A 712 6.11 22.67 9.63
N ASP A 713 6.77 21.57 9.99
CA ASP A 713 7.60 21.53 11.18
C ASP A 713 8.86 22.42 11.01
N ASP A 714 9.35 22.99 12.11
CA ASP A 714 10.47 23.94 12.11
C ASP A 714 11.86 23.27 12.11
N THR A 715 11.91 21.95 12.02
CA THR A 715 13.13 21.17 12.23
C THR A 715 14.11 21.21 11.06
N ALA A 716 13.68 21.53 9.83
CA ALA A 716 14.52 21.48 8.62
C ALA A 716 14.42 22.73 7.73
N THR A 717 14.64 23.92 8.29
CA THR A 717 14.46 25.19 7.56
C THR A 717 15.58 25.50 6.56
N LEU A 718 16.79 24.97 6.75
CA LEU A 718 17.96 25.28 5.91
C LEU A 718 18.20 24.18 4.85
N PRO A 719 18.35 24.56 3.56
CA PRO A 719 18.72 23.60 2.53
C PRO A 719 20.20 23.19 2.63
N PRO A 720 20.58 21.97 2.20
CA PRO A 720 21.98 21.65 1.90
C PRO A 720 22.56 22.71 0.95
N PRO A 721 23.82 23.14 1.03
CA PRO A 721 24.86 22.75 1.99
C PRO A 721 24.79 23.49 3.33
N PHE A 722 23.97 24.54 3.44
CA PHE A 722 23.92 25.43 4.60
C PHE A 722 23.44 24.77 5.89
N ASN A 723 22.85 23.57 5.80
CA ASN A 723 22.43 22.76 6.95
C ASN A 723 23.61 22.26 7.81
N ILE A 724 24.84 22.17 7.28
CA ILE A 724 26.03 21.75 8.05
C ILE A 724 26.49 22.87 8.99
N ILE A 725 26.26 24.13 8.62
CA ILE A 725 26.75 25.27 9.40
C ILE A 725 25.92 25.32 10.68
N PRO A 726 26.55 25.18 11.88
CA PRO A 726 25.82 25.20 13.13
C PRO A 726 25.11 26.55 13.26
N SER A 727 23.78 26.50 13.36
CA SER A 727 23.02 27.71 13.67
C SER A 727 23.37 28.16 15.10
N PRO A 728 23.26 29.46 15.43
CA PRO A 728 23.44 29.95 16.81
C PRO A 728 22.51 29.25 17.83
N LYS A 729 21.38 28.69 17.38
CA LYS A 729 20.49 27.87 18.21
C LYS A 729 21.11 26.52 18.60
N SER A 730 21.97 25.94 17.75
CA SER A 730 22.62 24.66 18.01
C SER A 730 23.62 24.72 19.15
N PHE A 731 24.25 25.89 19.38
CA PHE A 731 25.10 26.12 20.55
C PHE A 731 24.28 26.14 21.85
N TYR A 732 23.07 26.69 21.82
CA TYR A 732 22.15 26.73 22.98
C TYR A 732 21.56 25.35 23.34
N TYR A 733 21.27 24.52 22.34
CA TYR A 733 20.78 23.15 22.56
C TYR A 733 21.91 22.15 22.88
N GLY A 734 23.11 22.35 22.33
CA GLY A 734 24.28 21.50 22.63
C GLY A 734 24.78 21.64 24.08
N GLU A 735 24.59 22.79 24.72
CA GLU A 735 24.86 22.95 26.16
C GLU A 735 23.82 22.24 27.05
N THR A 736 22.58 22.03 26.58
CA THR A 736 21.54 21.36 27.38
C THR A 736 21.56 19.83 27.27
N GLU A 737 22.19 19.27 26.24
CA GLU A 737 22.40 17.80 26.10
C GLU A 737 23.67 17.28 26.78
N MET A 738 24.60 18.14 27.22
CA MET A 738 25.79 17.71 27.99
C MET A 738 25.59 17.68 29.52
N ASP A 739 24.44 18.16 30.01
CA ASP A 739 24.05 18.14 31.43
C ASP A 739 23.02 17.04 31.77
N LEU A 740 22.83 16.06 30.87
CA LEU A 740 22.06 14.81 31.06
C LEU A 740 22.94 13.60 30.68
#